data_AF-A0A961YUU0-F1
#
_entry.id   AF-A0A961YUU0-F1
#
_cell.length_a   1.000
_cell.length_b   1.000
_cell.length_c   1.000
_cell.angle_alpha   90.00
_cell.angle_beta   90.00
_cell.angle_gamma   90.00
#
_symmetry.space_group_name_H-M   'P 1'
#
loop_
_entity.id
_entity.type
_entity.pdbx_description
1 polymer ?
#
loop_
_entity_poly.entity_id
_entity_poly.type
_entity_poly.pdbx_seq_one_letter_code
_entity_poly.pdbx_strand_id
1 'polypeptide(L)'
;MDFYRSEYPDVTTSPSEHFLSVGWIEGRNPNPYFDTTSYLTSAPDVARSGINPYLHYLTIGRQEGRIVEPSASPSVRTTLLFGQPVTNWVDIIFDYVDVEYYRRVYGLDAEVNAIAHFAYRGWRIGASPNAATDMVALRSVQQEATRLFVNPLVAHLYQRRGPIPTIKPKVRILRGASAAASHDDNHESNLLEVISPYFDEPYYKARYPDIASSSADPLQHYAYTGWREGRDPCAWFCTEYYLSNNADVRDAGVNPFWHFLVAGRVEGRRPKRPRDLERSVVEEAWRQVLAVPQRQNVGKAEIVSAKTFWKQFAGGDGAGGPIVLSFSHDSYTENIGGTQIFIADEERQFTRSGVTYVHLAPSTPSTRFEQNQEWLILTIDGKRVGLVHCDVLATPPKWFRLQRTVAIATIHSMLGHSPEWITKIIQTWGAKKILIWGHDYSLTCTNYNLLRNNLEYCGLPPTESLMCRVCAFGAERKASFERVLAVLRELSPIIVAPSEAAALLLSKGLKDLESHPKVVPHWRLVKGRRRTPRKLNNPTKTGFVGYPVSNKGWLEFLELSADPEIRLGHSFFHFTADNRFTPDGVTPIATASSASDRLQTVRLLKEYEVDIVLVLSPWPETFSYVAHEAILSGAGILCFKNSGNVAALANQGFGRVCDSVEELKKVLLDPSLGDWLKALPQRRFLFRHEASAASASFLEASSTSLMVRG
;
A
#
# COMPACT_ATOMS: atom_id res chain seq x y z
N MET A 1 14.81 42.57 21.14
CA MET A 1 14.47 43.68 22.04
C MET A 1 14.83 45.03 21.43
N ASP A 2 15.93 45.13 20.70
CA ASP A 2 16.33 46.38 20.03
C ASP A 2 15.31 46.89 19.00
N PHE A 3 14.70 45.98 18.22
CA PHE A 3 13.59 46.30 17.30
C PHE A 3 12.41 46.98 18.01
N TYR A 4 11.98 46.46 19.16
CA TYR A 4 10.77 46.96 19.82
C TYR A 4 10.99 48.37 20.40
N ARG A 5 12.20 48.66 20.91
CA ARG A 5 12.56 50.02 21.36
C ARG A 5 12.74 51.00 20.19
N SER A 6 13.25 50.53 19.05
CA SER A 6 13.45 51.39 17.88
C SER A 6 12.15 51.71 17.16
N GLU A 7 11.24 50.74 17.07
CA GLU A 7 9.95 50.88 16.39
C GLU A 7 8.92 51.62 17.27
N TYR A 8 9.02 51.47 18.60
CA TYR A 8 8.10 52.04 19.59
C TYR A 8 8.84 52.89 20.65
N PRO A 9 9.41 54.05 20.26
CA PRO A 9 10.18 54.91 21.16
C PRO A 9 9.33 55.57 22.26
N ASP A 10 8.01 55.49 22.16
CA ASP A 10 7.04 55.94 23.17
C ASP A 10 6.99 55.03 24.41
N VAL A 11 7.54 53.82 24.33
CA VAL A 11 7.54 52.85 25.44
C VAL A 11 8.70 53.14 26.40
N THR A 12 8.39 53.72 27.56
CA THR A 12 9.39 54.05 28.61
C THR A 12 9.66 52.91 29.60
N THR A 13 8.81 51.87 29.61
CA THR A 13 8.94 50.67 30.45
C THR A 13 9.75 49.56 29.75
N SER A 14 9.94 48.42 30.42
CA SER A 14 10.67 47.28 29.82
C SER A 14 9.91 46.74 28.58
N PRO A 15 10.55 46.60 27.40
CA PRO A 15 9.88 46.17 26.16
C PRO A 15 9.18 44.81 26.24
N SER A 16 9.75 43.85 26.98
CA SER A 16 9.10 42.56 27.24
C SER A 16 7.86 42.72 28.09
N GLU A 17 7.94 43.51 29.15
CA GLU A 17 6.83 43.71 30.08
C GLU A 17 5.71 44.48 29.41
N HIS A 18 6.05 45.51 28.62
CA HIS A 18 5.10 46.26 27.82
C HIS A 18 4.40 45.39 26.78
N PHE A 19 5.16 44.64 25.96
CA PHE A 19 4.56 43.81 24.92
C PHE A 19 3.68 42.70 25.50
N LEU A 20 4.07 42.07 26.61
CA LEU A 20 3.30 40.98 27.21
C LEU A 20 2.02 41.45 27.91
N SER A 21 1.99 42.69 28.39
CA SER A 21 0.84 43.26 29.11
C SER A 21 -0.13 43.99 28.19
N VAL A 22 0.33 44.98 27.44
CA VAL A 22 -0.54 45.92 26.70
C VAL A 22 -0.18 46.00 25.22
N GLY A 23 1.10 45.85 24.85
CA GLY A 23 1.57 46.10 23.48
C GLY A 23 0.95 45.17 22.42
N TRP A 24 0.65 43.91 22.74
CA TRP A 24 -0.03 43.02 21.80
C TRP A 24 -1.53 43.35 21.62
N ILE A 25 -2.16 43.94 22.64
CA ILE A 25 -3.56 44.40 22.59
C ILE A 25 -3.68 45.62 21.69
N GLU A 26 -2.66 46.49 21.70
CA GLU A 26 -2.52 47.62 20.79
C GLU A 26 -2.13 47.22 19.35
N GLY A 27 -2.01 45.92 19.07
CA GLY A 27 -1.62 45.40 17.74
C GLY A 27 -0.15 45.61 17.38
N ARG A 28 0.71 45.97 18.36
CA ARG A 28 2.15 46.17 18.12
C ARG A 28 2.83 44.83 17.84
N ASN A 29 3.93 44.86 17.10
CA ASN A 29 4.64 43.66 16.68
C ASN A 29 5.83 43.39 17.63
N PRO A 30 5.99 42.17 18.18
CA PRO A 30 7.06 41.87 19.12
C PRO A 30 8.45 41.86 18.45
N ASN A 31 8.49 41.56 17.15
CA ASN A 31 9.70 41.46 16.34
C ASN A 31 9.37 41.59 14.84
N PRO A 32 10.40 41.71 13.96
CA PRO A 32 10.21 41.83 12.50
C PRO A 32 9.54 40.64 11.82
N TYR A 33 9.47 39.49 12.48
CA TYR A 33 9.05 38.21 11.89
C TYR A 33 7.66 37.77 12.34
N PHE A 34 6.95 38.62 13.09
CA PHE A 34 5.64 38.31 13.60
C PHE A 34 4.74 39.55 13.57
N ASP A 35 3.75 39.53 12.67
CA ASP A 35 2.68 40.50 12.61
C ASP A 35 1.50 40.06 13.50
N THR A 36 1.32 40.79 14.59
CA THR A 36 0.30 40.53 15.62
C THR A 36 -1.11 40.62 15.04
N THR A 37 -1.35 41.55 14.12
CA THR A 37 -2.69 41.80 13.57
C THR A 37 -3.04 40.77 12.49
N SER A 38 -2.09 40.44 11.61
CA SER A 38 -2.24 39.39 10.59
C SER A 38 -2.45 38.01 11.24
N TYR A 39 -1.70 37.73 12.31
CA TYR A 39 -1.87 36.49 13.05
C TYR A 39 -3.23 36.39 13.74
N LEU A 40 -3.71 37.44 14.42
CA LEU A 40 -5.04 37.43 15.04
C LEU A 40 -6.18 37.35 14.01
N THR A 41 -5.98 37.92 12.82
CA THR A 41 -6.95 37.87 11.71
C THR A 41 -7.03 36.47 11.09
N SER A 42 -5.88 35.81 10.91
CA SER A 42 -5.80 34.43 10.39
C SER A 42 -6.05 33.35 11.44
N ALA A 43 -6.06 33.71 12.73
CA ALA A 43 -6.39 32.84 13.87
C ALA A 43 -7.57 33.38 14.71
N PRO A 44 -8.82 33.33 14.20
CA PRO A 44 -10.00 33.90 14.88
C PRO A 44 -10.37 33.22 16.20
N ASP A 45 -9.89 32.00 16.44
CA ASP A 45 -9.98 31.27 17.70
C ASP A 45 -9.08 31.89 18.79
N VAL A 46 -7.85 32.28 18.43
CA VAL A 46 -6.92 32.97 19.33
C VAL A 46 -7.43 34.37 19.66
N ALA A 47 -7.93 35.10 18.66
CA ALA A 47 -8.53 36.42 18.86
C ALA A 47 -9.72 36.41 19.84
N ARG A 48 -10.59 35.40 19.75
CA ARG A 48 -11.74 35.24 20.67
C ARG A 48 -11.33 34.80 22.07
N SER A 49 -10.20 34.11 22.21
CA SER A 49 -9.71 33.61 23.50
C SER A 49 -9.06 34.70 24.38
N GLY A 50 -8.67 35.83 23.80
CA GLY A 50 -7.97 36.91 24.51
C GLY A 50 -6.56 36.51 24.99
N ILE A 51 -5.98 35.45 24.43
CA ILE A 51 -4.63 34.99 24.76
C ILE A 51 -3.61 35.76 23.91
N ASN A 52 -2.45 36.10 24.50
CA ASN A 52 -1.37 36.78 23.78
C ASN A 52 -0.96 35.98 22.52
N PRO A 53 -1.08 36.56 21.32
CA PRO A 53 -0.96 35.84 20.05
C PRO A 53 0.45 35.31 19.79
N TYR A 54 1.47 36.04 20.23
CA TYR A 54 2.85 35.60 20.06
C TYR A 54 3.18 34.44 21.00
N LEU A 55 2.70 34.47 22.25
CA LEU A 55 2.85 33.36 23.17
C LEU A 55 2.04 32.13 22.74
N HIS A 56 0.83 32.31 22.23
CA HIS A 56 0.05 31.23 21.64
C HIS A 56 0.80 30.60 20.46
N TYR A 57 1.36 31.42 19.57
CA TYR A 57 2.12 30.92 18.43
C TYR A 57 3.35 30.10 18.86
N LEU A 58 4.15 30.59 19.81
CA LEU A 58 5.35 29.90 20.25
C LEU A 58 5.06 28.58 20.96
N THR A 59 3.94 28.49 21.68
CA THR A 59 3.61 27.31 22.47
C THR A 59 2.79 26.28 21.71
N ILE A 60 1.85 26.73 20.87
CA ILE A 60 0.84 25.87 20.24
C ILE A 60 0.83 26.10 18.71
N GLY A 61 0.70 27.36 18.27
CA GLY A 61 0.48 27.68 16.85
C GLY A 61 1.61 27.22 15.90
N ARG A 62 2.86 27.20 16.34
CA ARG A 62 4.00 26.73 15.54
C ARG A 62 3.98 25.21 15.33
N GLN A 63 3.51 24.45 16.31
CA GLN A 63 3.35 22.99 16.21
C GLN A 63 2.13 22.61 15.37
N GLU A 64 1.10 23.47 15.38
CA GLU A 64 -0.07 23.39 14.49
C GLU A 64 0.22 23.84 13.05
N GLY A 65 1.43 24.34 12.79
CA GLY A 65 1.84 24.81 11.46
C GLY A 65 1.19 26.13 11.04
N ARG A 66 0.69 26.93 11.99
CA ARG A 66 0.12 28.25 11.67
C ARG A 66 1.18 29.15 11.05
N ILE A 67 0.79 29.86 10.00
CA ILE A 67 1.70 30.73 9.27
C ILE A 67 1.71 32.10 9.95
N VAL A 68 2.91 32.62 10.20
CA VAL A 68 3.11 33.98 10.71
C VAL A 68 3.71 34.82 9.61
N GLU A 69 3.16 36.01 9.42
CA GLU A 69 3.70 36.97 8.47
C GLU A 69 4.74 37.86 9.17
N PRO A 70 5.85 38.23 8.49
CA PRO A 70 6.76 39.24 9.00
C PRO A 70 6.06 40.59 9.12
N SER A 71 6.39 41.37 10.16
CA SER A 71 5.83 42.71 10.30
C SER A 71 6.40 43.62 9.21
N ALA A 72 5.52 44.17 8.38
CA ALA A 72 5.91 44.99 7.25
C ALA A 72 6.27 46.40 7.70
N SER A 73 7.57 46.73 7.75
CA SER A 73 8.00 48.11 7.47
C SER A 73 8.02 48.29 5.94
N PRO A 74 7.51 49.42 5.41
CA PRO A 74 6.96 49.50 4.07
C PRO A 74 8.03 49.43 2.97
N SER A 75 8.10 48.29 2.29
CA SER A 75 8.52 48.27 0.89
C SER A 75 7.62 47.29 0.11
N VAL A 76 6.66 47.90 -0.57
CA VAL A 76 5.62 47.33 -1.42
C VAL A 76 6.19 46.28 -2.40
N ARG A 77 5.70 45.04 -2.35
CA ARG A 77 5.83 44.09 -3.47
C ARG A 77 4.78 44.42 -4.52
N THR A 78 5.15 45.30 -5.44
CA THR A 78 4.44 45.55 -6.69
C THR A 78 4.63 44.35 -7.62
N THR A 79 3.57 43.60 -7.92
CA THR A 79 3.59 42.65 -9.04
C THR A 79 3.50 43.43 -10.35
N LEU A 80 4.57 43.45 -11.13
CA LEU A 80 4.62 44.08 -12.45
C LEU A 80 3.96 43.16 -13.49
N LEU A 81 2.99 43.67 -14.26
CA LEU A 81 2.56 43.04 -15.52
C LEU A 81 3.18 43.80 -16.68
N PHE A 82 3.89 43.08 -17.56
CA PHE A 82 4.51 43.64 -18.77
C PHE A 82 5.36 44.92 -18.53
N GLY A 83 6.03 44.99 -17.38
CA GLY A 83 6.96 46.09 -17.07
C GLY A 83 6.32 47.36 -16.52
N GLN A 84 5.04 47.36 -16.10
CA GLN A 84 4.40 48.48 -15.41
C GLN A 84 3.71 48.04 -14.09
N PRO A 85 3.80 48.84 -13.01
CA PRO A 85 3.03 48.65 -11.79
C PRO A 85 1.54 48.78 -12.08
N VAL A 86 0.75 47.80 -11.66
CA VAL A 86 -0.70 47.96 -11.63
C VAL A 86 -1.12 47.60 -10.23
N THR A 87 -1.56 48.59 -9.48
CA THR A 87 -1.85 48.48 -8.05
C THR A 87 -3.34 48.32 -7.75
N ASN A 88 -4.22 48.24 -8.76
CA ASN A 88 -5.66 48.07 -8.53
C ASN A 88 -6.42 47.27 -9.61
N TRP A 89 -6.12 45.98 -9.75
CA TRP A 89 -6.72 45.09 -10.76
C TRP A 89 -8.20 44.79 -10.50
N VAL A 90 -8.64 44.92 -9.26
CA VAL A 90 -10.04 44.68 -8.86
C VAL A 90 -10.96 45.75 -9.47
N ASP A 91 -10.51 47.01 -9.57
CA ASP A 91 -11.24 48.09 -10.25
C ASP A 91 -11.51 47.79 -11.73
N ILE A 92 -10.59 47.09 -12.41
CA ILE A 92 -10.69 46.80 -13.85
C ILE A 92 -11.86 45.85 -14.16
N ILE A 93 -12.21 44.97 -13.22
CA ILE A 93 -13.29 43.98 -13.37
C ILE A 93 -14.52 44.30 -12.52
N PHE A 94 -14.47 45.36 -11.72
CA PHE A 94 -15.54 45.76 -10.81
C PHE A 94 -16.87 45.92 -11.54
N ASP A 95 -16.85 46.63 -12.68
CA ASP A 95 -18.04 46.87 -13.51
C ASP A 95 -18.36 45.71 -14.49
N TYR A 96 -17.48 44.70 -14.58
CA TYR A 96 -17.63 43.55 -15.48
C TYR A 96 -18.29 42.35 -14.83
N VAL A 97 -18.25 42.25 -13.49
CA VAL A 97 -18.89 41.17 -12.73
C VAL A 97 -20.32 41.56 -12.44
N ASP A 98 -21.27 40.86 -13.06
CA ASP A 98 -22.68 40.95 -12.69
C ASP A 98 -22.88 40.17 -11.38
N VAL A 99 -22.91 40.89 -10.26
CA VAL A 99 -22.95 40.32 -8.91
C VAL A 99 -24.18 39.45 -8.69
N GLU A 100 -25.35 39.84 -9.19
CA GLU A 100 -26.58 39.08 -9.02
C GLU A 100 -26.56 37.80 -9.86
N TYR A 101 -26.14 37.91 -11.13
CA TYR A 101 -25.91 36.74 -11.98
C TYR A 101 -24.92 35.78 -11.34
N TYR A 102 -23.76 36.30 -10.92
CA TYR A 102 -22.65 35.50 -10.44
C TYR A 102 -23.01 34.78 -9.13
N ARG A 103 -23.67 35.47 -8.19
CA ARG A 103 -24.18 34.85 -6.96
C ARG A 103 -25.21 33.77 -7.24
N ARG A 104 -26.17 34.03 -8.12
CA ARG A 104 -27.22 33.08 -8.46
C ARG A 104 -26.69 31.84 -9.17
N VAL A 105 -25.79 32.01 -10.14
CA VAL A 105 -25.25 30.90 -10.94
C VAL A 105 -24.28 30.04 -10.16
N TYR A 106 -23.49 30.65 -9.26
CA TYR A 106 -22.45 29.95 -8.50
C TYR A 106 -22.82 29.75 -7.01
N GLY A 107 -24.07 30.01 -6.63
CA GLY A 107 -24.60 29.72 -5.29
C GLY A 107 -23.86 30.40 -4.14
N LEU A 108 -23.46 31.67 -4.30
CA LEU A 108 -22.70 32.39 -3.27
C LEU A 108 -23.64 33.05 -2.24
N ASP A 109 -23.29 32.92 -0.95
CA ASP A 109 -23.97 33.59 0.15
C ASP A 109 -23.94 35.12 0.01
N ALA A 110 -24.96 35.80 0.54
CA ALA A 110 -25.14 37.25 0.42
C ALA A 110 -23.98 38.07 1.03
N GLU A 111 -23.27 37.50 2.01
CA GLU A 111 -22.14 38.12 2.70
C GLU A 111 -20.82 37.97 1.92
N VAL A 112 -20.76 37.05 0.94
CA VAL A 112 -19.56 36.83 0.12
C VAL A 112 -19.48 37.91 -0.95
N ASN A 113 -18.34 38.61 -0.99
CA ASN A 113 -18.05 39.60 -2.03
C ASN A 113 -17.80 38.89 -3.37
N ALA A 114 -18.81 38.91 -4.24
CA ALA A 114 -18.79 38.19 -5.52
C ALA A 114 -17.69 38.69 -6.48
N ILE A 115 -17.37 39.99 -6.43
CA ILE A 115 -16.31 40.60 -7.27
C ILE A 115 -14.95 40.09 -6.81
N ALA A 116 -14.68 40.10 -5.50
CA ALA A 116 -13.44 39.55 -4.93
C ALA A 116 -13.36 38.04 -5.17
N HIS A 117 -14.47 37.31 -4.99
CA HIS A 117 -14.53 35.88 -5.27
C HIS A 117 -14.18 35.58 -6.73
N PHE A 118 -14.77 36.31 -7.68
CA PHE A 118 -14.41 36.16 -9.09
C PHE A 118 -12.94 36.53 -9.36
N ALA A 119 -12.46 37.65 -8.82
CA ALA A 119 -11.10 38.18 -9.02
C ALA A 119 -10.00 37.18 -8.64
N TYR A 120 -10.16 36.51 -7.50
CA TYR A 120 -9.12 35.67 -6.91
C TYR A 120 -9.34 34.17 -7.10
N ARG A 121 -10.59 33.72 -7.31
CA ARG A 121 -10.94 32.29 -7.32
C ARG A 121 -11.80 31.87 -8.51
N GLY A 122 -12.83 32.63 -8.84
CA GLY A 122 -13.87 32.26 -9.82
C GLY A 122 -13.37 31.92 -11.22
N TRP A 123 -12.49 32.77 -11.78
CA TRP A 123 -11.96 32.54 -13.13
C TRP A 123 -11.15 31.23 -13.24
N ARG A 124 -10.56 30.74 -12.14
CA ARG A 124 -9.71 29.54 -12.11
C ARG A 124 -10.53 28.26 -12.32
N ILE A 125 -11.78 28.28 -11.84
CA ILE A 125 -12.76 27.20 -12.02
C ILE A 125 -13.62 27.40 -13.29
N GLY A 126 -13.26 28.36 -14.14
CA GLY A 126 -13.98 28.63 -15.39
C GLY A 126 -15.31 29.35 -15.21
N ALA A 127 -15.59 29.89 -14.01
CA ALA A 127 -16.79 30.65 -13.75
C ALA A 127 -16.79 31.97 -14.54
N SER A 128 -17.89 32.27 -15.21
CA SER A 128 -18.08 33.47 -16.02
C SER A 128 -18.57 34.64 -15.17
N PRO A 129 -17.99 35.84 -15.30
CA PRO A 129 -18.35 37.01 -14.48
C PRO A 129 -19.76 37.54 -14.76
N ASN A 130 -20.32 37.23 -15.93
CA ASN A 130 -21.64 37.64 -16.38
C ASN A 130 -22.15 36.66 -17.45
N ALA A 131 -23.44 36.78 -17.82
CA ALA A 131 -24.10 35.88 -18.77
C ALA A 131 -23.54 35.95 -20.20
N ALA A 132 -22.80 37.00 -20.55
CA ALA A 132 -22.29 37.21 -21.90
C ALA A 132 -20.89 36.64 -22.10
N THR A 133 -20.05 36.63 -21.06
CA THR A 133 -18.62 36.32 -21.15
C THR A 133 -18.36 34.82 -21.08
N ASP A 134 -17.60 34.27 -22.03
CA ASP A 134 -17.15 32.87 -21.99
C ASP A 134 -15.72 32.81 -21.41
N MET A 135 -15.62 32.55 -20.09
CA MET A 135 -14.32 32.47 -19.42
C MET A 135 -13.50 31.24 -19.80
N VAL A 136 -14.13 30.17 -20.30
CA VAL A 136 -13.43 28.96 -20.77
C VAL A 136 -12.76 29.26 -22.12
N ALA A 137 -13.48 29.91 -23.02
CA ALA A 137 -12.90 30.40 -24.27
C ALA A 137 -11.83 31.46 -24.02
N LEU A 138 -12.06 32.39 -23.10
CA LEU A 138 -11.10 33.47 -22.80
C LEU A 138 -9.80 32.95 -22.18
N ARG A 139 -9.84 31.91 -21.33
CA ARG A 139 -8.65 31.20 -20.83
C ARG A 139 -7.82 30.58 -21.95
N SER A 140 -8.48 30.05 -22.97
CA SER A 140 -7.82 29.46 -24.13
C SER A 140 -7.12 30.52 -25.00
N VAL A 141 -7.63 31.76 -25.00
CA VAL A 141 -7.02 32.92 -25.69
C VAL A 141 -5.92 33.58 -24.85
N GLN A 142 -5.97 33.50 -23.52
CA GLN A 142 -5.03 34.11 -22.57
C GLN A 142 -4.25 33.05 -21.76
N GLN A 143 -3.57 32.14 -22.47
CA GLN A 143 -2.84 31.01 -21.87
C GLN A 143 -1.67 31.46 -21.00
N GLU A 144 -0.93 32.48 -21.43
CA GLU A 144 0.23 32.99 -20.68
C GLU A 144 -0.18 33.65 -19.35
N ALA A 145 -1.29 34.43 -19.35
CA ALA A 145 -1.84 34.99 -18.12
C ALA A 145 -2.29 33.89 -17.15
N THR A 146 -2.94 32.83 -17.68
CA THR A 146 -3.36 31.66 -16.90
C THR A 146 -2.16 30.95 -16.27
N ARG A 147 -1.06 30.78 -17.02
CA ARG A 147 0.20 30.18 -16.55
C ARG A 147 0.86 31.00 -15.44
N LEU A 148 0.77 32.32 -15.52
CA LEU A 148 1.33 33.26 -14.56
C LEU A 148 0.38 33.60 -13.40
N PHE A 149 -0.74 32.86 -13.26
CA PHE A 149 -1.77 33.08 -12.23
C PHE A 149 -2.42 34.46 -12.25
N VAL A 150 -2.42 35.12 -13.41
CA VAL A 150 -3.07 36.42 -13.65
C VAL A 150 -4.47 36.18 -14.19
N ASN A 151 -5.47 36.91 -13.67
CA ASN A 151 -6.85 36.80 -14.15
C ASN A 151 -6.91 37.07 -15.68
N PRO A 152 -7.35 36.08 -16.49
CA PRO A 152 -7.38 36.17 -17.94
C PRO A 152 -8.22 37.32 -18.47
N LEU A 153 -9.31 37.67 -17.78
CA LEU A 153 -10.15 38.80 -18.14
C LEU A 153 -9.43 40.12 -17.88
N VAL A 154 -8.74 40.25 -16.75
CA VAL A 154 -7.99 41.48 -16.46
C VAL A 154 -6.83 41.63 -17.45
N ALA A 155 -6.11 40.56 -17.76
CA ALA A 155 -5.05 40.58 -18.77
C ALA A 155 -5.58 40.98 -20.15
N HIS A 156 -6.75 40.49 -20.54
CA HIS A 156 -7.38 40.79 -21.82
C HIS A 156 -7.88 42.25 -21.91
N LEU A 157 -8.52 42.76 -20.87
CA LEU A 157 -8.98 44.15 -20.77
C LEU A 157 -7.80 45.13 -20.74
N TYR A 158 -6.73 44.80 -20.01
CA TYR A 158 -5.53 45.62 -19.90
C TYR A 158 -4.77 45.71 -21.24
N GLN A 159 -4.73 44.63 -22.03
CA GLN A 159 -4.08 44.60 -23.34
C GLN A 159 -4.91 45.24 -24.47
N ARG A 160 -6.15 45.70 -24.21
CA ARG A 160 -7.10 46.26 -25.20
C ARG A 160 -7.29 45.38 -26.46
N ARG A 161 -7.29 44.04 -26.31
CA ARG A 161 -7.32 43.11 -27.46
C ARG A 161 -8.73 42.76 -27.91
N GLY A 162 -9.30 43.56 -28.82
CA GLY A 162 -10.52 43.18 -29.56
C GLY A 162 -11.73 42.82 -28.69
N PRO A 163 -12.79 42.22 -29.28
CA PRO A 163 -14.00 41.85 -28.54
C PRO A 163 -13.78 40.62 -27.64
N ILE A 164 -14.35 40.65 -26.43
CA ILE A 164 -14.33 39.55 -25.46
C ILE A 164 -15.14 38.36 -26.02
N PRO A 165 -14.67 37.11 -25.91
CA PRO A 165 -15.42 35.93 -26.34
C PRO A 165 -16.79 35.82 -25.65
N THR A 166 -17.85 35.61 -26.44
CA THR A 166 -19.23 35.52 -25.95
C THR A 166 -19.87 34.15 -26.11
N ILE A 167 -20.79 33.82 -25.21
CA ILE A 167 -21.57 32.58 -25.23
C ILE A 167 -22.54 32.61 -26.43
N LYS A 168 -22.40 31.68 -27.39
CA LYS A 168 -23.30 31.61 -28.57
C LYS A 168 -24.61 30.87 -28.22
N PRO A 169 -25.81 31.44 -28.49
CA PRO A 169 -27.07 30.75 -28.23
C PRO A 169 -27.31 29.63 -29.25
N LYS A 170 -27.51 28.39 -28.78
CA LYS A 170 -28.03 27.28 -29.61
C LYS A 170 -29.55 27.34 -29.63
N VAL A 171 -30.14 27.74 -30.76
CA VAL A 171 -31.56 27.50 -31.06
C VAL A 171 -31.68 26.40 -32.12
N ARG A 172 -32.42 25.33 -31.79
CA ARG A 172 -33.29 24.69 -32.78
C ARG A 172 -34.48 24.01 -32.09
N ILE A 173 -35.65 24.52 -32.42
CA ILE A 173 -36.99 24.09 -32.01
C ILE A 173 -37.38 22.82 -32.78
N LEU A 174 -37.92 21.81 -32.11
CA LEU A 174 -38.96 20.93 -32.64
C LEU A 174 -40.01 20.63 -31.56
N ARG A 175 -41.27 20.82 -31.94
CA ARG A 175 -42.49 20.76 -31.12
C ARG A 175 -42.96 19.32 -30.91
N GLY A 176 -43.51 19.00 -29.73
CA GLY A 176 -44.53 17.96 -29.57
C GLY A 176 -44.52 17.14 -28.27
N ALA A 177 -45.63 17.23 -27.52
CA ALA A 177 -46.16 16.28 -26.51
C ALA A 177 -45.61 16.28 -25.05
N SER A 178 -46.35 17.04 -24.22
CA SER A 178 -46.75 16.83 -22.82
C SER A 178 -45.83 16.17 -21.78
N ALA A 179 -45.35 17.02 -20.86
CA ALA A 179 -45.44 16.91 -19.40
C ALA A 179 -45.26 15.52 -18.73
N ALA A 180 -44.02 15.24 -18.32
CA ALA A 180 -43.68 14.72 -17.00
C ALA A 180 -42.24 15.17 -16.69
N ALA A 181 -42.05 15.91 -15.60
CA ALA A 181 -40.75 16.45 -15.22
C ALA A 181 -39.88 15.36 -14.58
N SER A 182 -38.75 15.01 -15.23
CA SER A 182 -37.65 14.27 -14.63
C SER A 182 -36.51 15.22 -14.29
N HIS A 183 -36.05 15.15 -13.05
CA HIS A 183 -34.85 15.81 -12.53
C HIS A 183 -33.59 15.04 -12.98
N ASP A 184 -32.62 15.77 -13.53
CA ASP A 184 -31.16 15.67 -13.32
C ASP A 184 -30.42 14.30 -13.23
N ASP A 185 -30.71 13.33 -14.08
CA ASP A 185 -30.03 12.00 -14.12
C ASP A 185 -28.51 12.01 -14.44
N ASN A 186 -27.91 13.15 -14.84
CA ASN A 186 -26.54 13.18 -15.39
C ASN A 186 -25.42 13.42 -14.36
N HIS A 187 -25.70 13.99 -13.19
CA HIS A 187 -24.69 14.19 -12.12
C HIS A 187 -24.62 13.00 -11.15
N GLU A 188 -25.76 12.37 -10.85
CA GLU A 188 -25.85 11.24 -9.92
C GLU A 188 -25.11 9.99 -10.44
N SER A 189 -25.19 9.75 -11.75
CA SER A 189 -24.54 8.62 -12.42
C SER A 189 -23.01 8.64 -12.31
N ASN A 190 -22.38 9.82 -12.38
CA ASN A 190 -20.91 9.98 -12.35
C ASN A 190 -20.32 9.82 -10.93
N LEU A 191 -21.04 10.24 -9.88
CA LEU A 191 -20.56 10.14 -8.51
C LEU A 191 -20.44 8.69 -8.03
N LEU A 192 -21.51 7.91 -8.23
CA LEU A 192 -21.55 6.51 -7.79
C LEU A 192 -20.63 5.62 -8.63
N GLU A 193 -20.53 5.88 -9.93
CA GLU A 193 -19.60 5.18 -10.82
C GLU A 193 -18.15 5.34 -10.35
N VAL A 194 -17.75 6.54 -9.93
CA VAL A 194 -16.38 6.81 -9.45
C VAL A 194 -16.11 6.24 -8.06
N ILE A 195 -17.06 6.35 -7.11
CA ILE A 195 -16.85 5.92 -5.72
C ILE A 195 -16.96 4.40 -5.58
N SER A 196 -17.89 3.75 -6.29
CA SER A 196 -18.25 2.34 -6.08
C SER A 196 -17.07 1.34 -6.12
N PRO A 197 -16.05 1.47 -7.01
CA PRO A 197 -14.96 0.49 -7.07
C PRO A 197 -13.99 0.58 -5.87
N TYR A 198 -14.08 1.66 -5.10
CA TYR A 198 -13.16 2.01 -4.00
C TYR A 198 -13.84 2.02 -2.63
N PHE A 199 -15.16 1.94 -2.59
CA PHE A 199 -15.95 1.86 -1.37
C PHE A 199 -15.89 0.45 -0.75
N ASP A 200 -15.67 0.37 0.56
CA ASP A 200 -15.56 -0.90 1.28
C ASP A 200 -16.83 -1.12 2.11
N GLU A 201 -17.82 -1.79 1.51
CA GLU A 201 -19.12 -2.02 2.15
C GLU A 201 -19.03 -2.84 3.45
N PRO A 202 -18.28 -3.97 3.52
CA PRO A 202 -18.05 -4.68 4.77
C PRO A 202 -17.46 -3.80 5.86
N TYR A 203 -16.43 -3.00 5.54
CA TYR A 203 -15.84 -2.04 6.48
C TYR A 203 -16.87 -1.02 6.96
N TYR A 204 -17.64 -0.45 6.03
CA TYR A 204 -18.59 0.61 6.33
C TYR A 204 -19.69 0.11 7.27
N LYS A 205 -20.27 -1.07 7.00
CA LYS A 205 -21.26 -1.70 7.89
C LYS A 205 -20.67 -2.08 9.24
N ALA A 206 -19.45 -2.61 9.28
CA ALA A 206 -18.79 -2.99 10.53
C ALA A 206 -18.48 -1.78 11.41
N ARG A 207 -18.12 -0.64 10.79
CA ARG A 207 -17.79 0.61 11.48
C ARG A 207 -19.02 1.42 11.89
N TYR A 208 -20.12 1.29 11.15
CA TYR A 208 -21.36 2.04 11.33
C TYR A 208 -22.55 1.10 11.57
N PRO A 209 -22.75 0.60 12.81
CA PRO A 209 -23.80 -0.37 13.14
C PRO A 209 -25.22 0.13 12.88
N ASP A 210 -25.43 1.45 12.93
CA ASP A 210 -26.69 2.12 12.60
C ASP A 210 -27.06 1.93 11.11
N ILE A 211 -26.06 1.93 10.22
CA ILE A 211 -26.26 1.61 8.79
C ILE A 211 -26.47 0.11 8.62
N ALA A 212 -25.69 -0.72 9.32
CA ALA A 212 -25.84 -2.18 9.26
C ALA A 212 -27.22 -2.67 9.73
N SER A 213 -27.87 -1.94 10.63
CA SER A 213 -29.20 -2.26 11.16
C SER A 213 -30.34 -1.62 10.37
N SER A 214 -30.03 -0.80 9.36
CA SER A 214 -31.00 -0.08 8.53
C SER A 214 -31.23 -0.77 7.18
N SER A 215 -32.29 -0.37 6.47
CA SER A 215 -32.52 -0.77 5.07
C SER A 215 -31.78 0.12 4.05
N ALA A 216 -30.88 1.01 4.51
CA ALA A 216 -30.18 1.94 3.63
C ALA A 216 -29.06 1.21 2.85
N ASP A 217 -28.94 1.51 1.55
CA ASP A 217 -27.79 1.08 0.77
C ASP A 217 -26.53 1.81 1.27
N PRO A 218 -25.48 1.11 1.73
CA PRO A 218 -24.33 1.76 2.36
C PRO A 218 -23.54 2.67 1.42
N LEU A 219 -23.45 2.31 0.13
CA LEU A 219 -22.75 3.07 -0.88
C LEU A 219 -23.49 4.38 -1.17
N GLN A 220 -24.80 4.32 -1.41
CA GLN A 220 -25.64 5.51 -1.57
C GLN A 220 -25.64 6.36 -0.31
N HIS A 221 -25.77 5.73 0.86
CA HIS A 221 -25.70 6.43 2.13
C HIS A 221 -24.41 7.23 2.22
N TYR A 222 -23.25 6.61 1.99
CA TYR A 222 -21.98 7.33 2.02
C TYR A 222 -21.93 8.46 0.98
N ALA A 223 -22.32 8.18 -0.27
CA ALA A 223 -22.21 9.12 -1.39
C ALA A 223 -22.96 10.45 -1.14
N TYR A 224 -24.13 10.38 -0.50
CA TYR A 224 -25.03 11.53 -0.34
C TYR A 224 -25.08 12.09 1.08
N THR A 225 -24.94 11.24 2.10
CA THR A 225 -25.16 11.63 3.51
C THR A 225 -23.93 11.38 4.38
N GLY A 226 -23.35 10.18 4.32
CA GLY A 226 -22.33 9.72 5.25
C GLY A 226 -21.05 10.57 5.25
N TRP A 227 -20.64 11.11 4.10
CA TRP A 227 -19.47 12.00 4.06
C TRP A 227 -19.71 13.34 4.79
N ARG A 228 -20.96 13.83 4.85
CA ARG A 228 -21.32 15.05 5.59
C ARG A 228 -21.36 14.82 7.09
N GLU A 229 -21.57 13.57 7.48
CA GLU A 229 -21.51 13.10 8.87
C GLU A 229 -20.07 12.74 9.30
N GLY A 230 -19.07 13.01 8.44
CA GLY A 230 -17.67 12.70 8.73
C GLY A 230 -17.35 11.20 8.67
N ARG A 231 -18.21 10.36 8.08
CA ARG A 231 -17.99 8.91 8.01
C ARG A 231 -16.92 8.56 6.99
N ASP A 232 -16.18 7.48 7.23
CA ASP A 232 -15.08 7.01 6.40
C ASP A 232 -15.59 5.92 5.43
N PRO A 233 -15.39 6.06 4.10
CA PRO A 233 -15.88 5.10 3.11
C PRO A 233 -15.10 3.78 3.08
N CYS A 234 -13.85 3.81 3.58
CA CYS A 234 -12.93 2.69 3.58
C CYS A 234 -11.83 2.93 4.64
N ALA A 235 -11.03 1.90 4.93
CA ALA A 235 -10.02 1.97 5.98
C ALA A 235 -8.88 2.97 5.70
N TRP A 236 -8.59 3.28 4.43
CA TRP A 236 -7.46 4.10 4.01
C TRP A 236 -7.80 5.56 3.73
N PHE A 237 -9.07 5.95 3.81
CA PHE A 237 -9.53 7.33 3.63
C PHE A 237 -10.21 7.84 4.90
N CYS A 238 -9.87 9.05 5.33
CA CYS A 238 -10.49 9.70 6.47
C CYS A 238 -11.17 10.99 6.01
N THR A 239 -12.50 10.98 6.01
CA THR A 239 -13.34 12.08 5.52
C THR A 239 -13.08 13.37 6.30
N GLU A 240 -13.06 13.28 7.63
CA GLU A 240 -12.83 14.42 8.52
C GLU A 240 -11.44 15.02 8.34
N TYR A 241 -10.41 14.16 8.26
CA TYR A 241 -9.05 14.62 7.98
C TYR A 241 -8.97 15.30 6.61
N TYR A 242 -9.57 14.68 5.60
CA TYR A 242 -9.51 15.20 4.26
C TYR A 242 -10.19 16.56 4.16
N LEU A 243 -11.36 16.75 4.77
CA LEU A 243 -12.06 18.04 4.79
C LEU A 243 -11.34 19.09 5.65
N SER A 244 -10.73 18.69 6.77
CA SER A 244 -9.97 19.62 7.62
C SER A 244 -8.66 20.09 6.99
N ASN A 245 -8.02 19.26 6.17
CA ASN A 245 -6.77 19.60 5.48
C ASN A 245 -6.98 20.18 4.06
N ASN A 246 -8.20 20.15 3.54
CA ASN A 246 -8.54 20.62 2.20
C ASN A 246 -9.75 21.57 2.27
N ALA A 247 -9.50 22.78 2.82
CA ALA A 247 -10.53 23.78 3.04
C ALA A 247 -11.29 24.13 1.74
N ASP A 248 -10.62 24.12 0.60
CA ASP A 248 -11.24 24.35 -0.71
C ASP A 248 -12.29 23.30 -1.09
N VAL A 249 -12.09 22.04 -0.69
CA VAL A 249 -13.04 20.92 -0.91
C VAL A 249 -14.22 21.02 0.06
N ARG A 250 -13.92 21.30 1.33
CA ARG A 250 -14.92 21.51 2.38
C ARG A 250 -15.84 22.67 2.05
N ASP A 251 -15.26 23.82 1.71
CA ASP A 251 -15.99 25.05 1.43
C ASP A 251 -16.77 24.97 0.11
N ALA A 252 -16.33 24.11 -0.83
CA ALA A 252 -17.08 23.81 -2.05
C ALA A 252 -18.22 22.79 -1.85
N GLY A 253 -18.35 22.19 -0.65
CA GLY A 253 -19.38 21.20 -0.36
C GLY A 253 -19.30 19.95 -1.25
N VAL A 254 -18.11 19.62 -1.77
CA VAL A 254 -17.89 18.48 -2.66
C VAL A 254 -17.62 17.23 -1.83
N ASN A 255 -18.15 16.08 -2.27
CA ASN A 255 -17.86 14.80 -1.62
C ASN A 255 -16.32 14.58 -1.59
N PRO A 256 -15.71 14.47 -0.40
CA PRO A 256 -14.25 14.45 -0.25
C PRO A 256 -13.59 13.20 -0.84
N PHE A 257 -14.28 12.06 -0.80
CA PHE A 257 -13.77 10.81 -1.36
C PHE A 257 -13.82 10.83 -2.87
N TRP A 258 -14.92 11.30 -3.46
CA TRP A 258 -14.98 11.57 -4.89
C TRP A 258 -13.90 12.56 -5.31
N HIS A 259 -13.78 13.70 -4.61
CA HIS A 259 -12.76 14.71 -4.90
C HIS A 259 -11.36 14.12 -4.88
N PHE A 260 -11.05 13.31 -3.87
CA PHE A 260 -9.77 12.61 -3.80
C PHE A 260 -9.55 11.69 -5.01
N LEU A 261 -10.54 10.88 -5.37
CA LEU A 261 -10.45 9.93 -6.49
C LEU A 261 -10.30 10.62 -7.85
N VAL A 262 -10.88 11.81 -8.05
CA VAL A 262 -10.86 12.50 -9.36
C VAL A 262 -9.78 13.57 -9.49
N ALA A 263 -9.30 14.15 -8.40
CA ALA A 263 -8.39 15.29 -8.43
C ALA A 263 -7.36 15.27 -7.31
N GLY A 264 -7.80 15.09 -6.06
CA GLY A 264 -6.91 15.29 -4.92
C GLY A 264 -5.77 14.29 -4.81
N ARG A 265 -5.93 13.09 -5.38
CA ARG A 265 -4.87 12.10 -5.53
C ARG A 265 -3.76 12.59 -6.48
N VAL A 266 -4.11 13.20 -7.62
CA VAL A 266 -3.18 13.85 -8.58
C VAL A 266 -2.46 15.02 -7.93
N GLU A 267 -3.17 15.76 -7.08
CA GLU A 267 -2.65 16.95 -6.40
C GLU A 267 -1.75 16.63 -5.19
N GLY A 268 -1.51 15.34 -4.90
CA GLY A 268 -0.67 14.90 -3.79
C GLY A 268 -1.31 15.10 -2.41
N ARG A 269 -2.62 15.31 -2.35
CA ARG A 269 -3.35 15.46 -1.07
C ARG A 269 -3.39 14.13 -0.34
N ARG A 270 -3.22 14.16 0.97
CA ARG A 270 -3.21 12.93 1.77
C ARG A 270 -4.66 12.52 2.10
N PRO A 271 -5.04 11.26 1.88
CA PRO A 271 -6.39 10.78 2.20
C PRO A 271 -6.62 10.57 3.70
N LYS A 272 -5.56 10.51 4.53
CA LYS A 272 -5.63 10.20 5.96
C LYS A 272 -4.42 10.77 6.72
N ARG A 273 -4.57 11.09 8.02
CA ARG A 273 -3.42 11.53 8.85
C ARG A 273 -2.34 10.43 8.86
N PRO A 274 -1.05 10.77 8.80
CA PRO A 274 0.03 9.78 8.84
C PRO A 274 -0.09 8.81 10.02
N ARG A 275 -0.34 9.32 11.24
CA ARG A 275 -0.53 8.49 12.44
C ARG A 275 -1.87 7.75 12.49
N ASP A 276 -2.90 8.23 11.79
CA ASP A 276 -4.18 7.51 11.70
C ASP A 276 -4.05 6.28 10.79
N LEU A 277 -3.12 6.31 9.83
CA LEU A 277 -2.82 5.18 8.98
C LEU A 277 -2.11 4.09 9.79
N GLU A 278 -1.08 4.45 10.55
CA GLU A 278 -0.42 3.57 11.52
C GLU A 278 -1.41 3.02 12.56
N ARG A 279 -2.26 3.89 13.12
CA ARG A 279 -3.33 3.49 14.03
C ARG A 279 -4.28 2.51 13.38
N SER A 280 -4.69 2.71 12.12
CA SER A 280 -5.56 1.74 11.43
C SER A 280 -4.87 0.42 11.14
N VAL A 281 -3.55 0.41 10.86
CA VAL A 281 -2.77 -0.83 10.74
C VAL A 281 -2.75 -1.58 12.07
N VAL A 282 -2.57 -0.86 13.18
CA VAL A 282 -2.61 -1.44 14.53
C VAL A 282 -4.01 -1.95 14.87
N GLU A 283 -5.06 -1.16 14.66
CA GLU A 283 -6.45 -1.54 14.89
C GLU A 283 -6.84 -2.75 14.04
N GLU A 284 -6.41 -2.81 12.78
CA GLU A 284 -6.63 -3.95 11.90
C GLU A 284 -5.88 -5.19 12.39
N ALA A 285 -4.64 -5.06 12.88
CA ALA A 285 -3.92 -6.17 13.50
C ALA A 285 -4.68 -6.72 14.71
N TRP A 286 -5.24 -5.85 15.56
CA TRP A 286 -6.09 -6.26 16.67
C TRP A 286 -7.40 -6.89 16.21
N ARG A 287 -8.06 -6.36 15.16
CA ARG A 287 -9.24 -7.00 14.58
C ARG A 287 -8.93 -8.40 14.05
N GLN A 288 -7.81 -8.58 13.37
CA GLN A 288 -7.39 -9.90 12.88
C GLN A 288 -7.16 -10.91 14.01
N VAL A 289 -6.64 -10.45 15.16
CA VAL A 289 -6.44 -11.28 16.36
C VAL A 289 -7.72 -11.45 17.19
N LEU A 290 -8.70 -10.55 17.08
CA LEU A 290 -9.98 -10.68 17.78
C LEU A 290 -11.05 -11.37 16.92
N ALA A 291 -10.87 -11.43 15.60
CA ALA A 291 -11.78 -12.09 14.70
C ALA A 291 -11.83 -13.59 14.99
N VAL A 292 -13.04 -14.11 15.17
CA VAL A 292 -13.30 -15.56 15.20
C VAL A 292 -13.32 -16.03 13.74
N PRO A 293 -12.47 -17.00 13.34
CA PRO A 293 -12.51 -17.54 11.99
C PRO A 293 -13.92 -18.08 11.69
N GLN A 294 -14.57 -17.56 10.65
CA GLN A 294 -15.84 -18.12 10.22
C GLN A 294 -15.58 -19.48 9.60
N ARG A 295 -16.14 -20.54 10.20
CA ARG A 295 -16.12 -21.88 9.59
C ARG A 295 -16.89 -21.83 8.28
N GLN A 296 -16.25 -22.21 7.18
CA GLN A 296 -16.98 -22.41 5.94
C GLN A 296 -17.99 -23.56 6.11
N ASN A 297 -19.23 -23.32 5.70
CA ASN A 297 -20.22 -24.37 5.56
C ASN A 297 -19.82 -25.28 4.39
N VAL A 298 -19.28 -26.45 4.72
CA VAL A 298 -18.88 -27.45 3.73
C VAL A 298 -20.14 -28.11 3.14
N GLY A 299 -20.33 -27.97 1.82
CA GLY A 299 -21.40 -28.68 1.11
C GLY A 299 -21.12 -30.18 1.01
N LYS A 300 -22.15 -31.03 1.18
CA LYS A 300 -22.02 -32.51 1.11
C LYS A 300 -21.38 -33.02 -0.19
N ALA A 301 -21.51 -32.28 -1.29
CA ALA A 301 -20.97 -32.66 -2.61
C ALA A 301 -19.44 -32.58 -2.70
N GLU A 302 -18.78 -31.85 -1.79
CA GLU A 302 -17.31 -31.73 -1.78
C GLU A 302 -16.63 -32.82 -0.94
N ILE A 303 -17.38 -33.58 -0.14
CA ILE A 303 -16.82 -34.55 0.82
C ILE A 303 -16.42 -35.85 0.11
N VAL A 304 -15.15 -36.24 0.28
CA VAL A 304 -14.59 -37.49 -0.22
C VAL A 304 -14.76 -38.59 0.82
N SER A 305 -15.47 -39.66 0.46
CA SER A 305 -15.61 -40.82 1.35
C SER A 305 -14.26 -41.54 1.57
N ALA A 306 -14.08 -42.20 2.72
CA ALA A 306 -12.88 -42.99 3.01
C ALA A 306 -12.57 -44.03 1.91
N LYS A 307 -13.61 -44.70 1.38
CA LYS A 307 -13.47 -45.67 0.29
C LYS A 307 -12.97 -45.00 -0.99
N THR A 308 -13.55 -43.85 -1.36
CA THR A 308 -13.16 -43.10 -2.55
C THR A 308 -11.74 -42.57 -2.44
N PHE A 309 -11.36 -42.07 -1.27
CA PHE A 309 -10.02 -41.57 -0.97
C PHE A 309 -8.96 -42.66 -1.12
N TRP A 310 -9.12 -43.78 -0.39
CA TRP A 310 -8.12 -44.85 -0.40
C TRP A 310 -8.05 -45.58 -1.75
N LYS A 311 -9.15 -45.60 -2.53
CA LYS A 311 -9.15 -46.15 -3.90
C LYS A 311 -8.19 -45.41 -4.84
N GLN A 312 -7.90 -44.13 -4.59
CA GLN A 312 -6.91 -43.36 -5.37
C GLN A 312 -5.52 -44.01 -5.35
N PHE A 313 -5.21 -44.81 -4.33
CA PHE A 313 -3.90 -45.44 -4.15
C PHE A 313 -3.91 -46.96 -4.43
N ALA A 314 -5.03 -47.54 -4.89
CA ALA A 314 -5.26 -48.99 -4.93
C ALA A 314 -5.08 -49.67 -6.32
N GLY A 315 -4.43 -49.03 -7.31
CA GLY A 315 -4.29 -49.53 -8.70
C GLY A 315 -3.02 -50.34 -9.01
N GLY A 316 -2.99 -51.07 -10.14
CA GLY A 316 -1.94 -52.04 -10.58
C GLY A 316 -0.76 -51.48 -11.43
N ASP A 317 0.05 -52.40 -12.00
CA ASP A 317 1.35 -52.26 -12.69
C ASP A 317 1.74 -50.82 -13.11
N GLY A 318 2.34 -50.10 -12.16
CA GLY A 318 2.75 -48.70 -12.29
C GLY A 318 2.39 -47.87 -11.05
N ALA A 319 1.31 -48.21 -10.34
CA ALA A 319 0.86 -47.52 -9.12
C ALA A 319 1.56 -47.99 -7.84
N GLY A 320 2.88 -48.23 -7.91
CA GLY A 320 3.77 -48.58 -6.79
C GLY A 320 4.79 -47.48 -6.42
N GLY A 321 4.80 -46.36 -7.14
CA GLY A 321 5.75 -45.27 -6.92
C GLY A 321 5.65 -44.62 -5.54
N PRO A 322 6.72 -43.97 -5.05
CA PRO A 322 6.73 -43.30 -3.76
C PRO A 322 5.72 -42.14 -3.73
N ILE A 323 5.33 -41.75 -2.52
CA ILE A 323 4.43 -40.64 -2.24
C ILE A 323 5.21 -39.51 -1.59
N VAL A 324 4.91 -38.27 -2.00
CA VAL A 324 5.19 -37.05 -1.24
C VAL A 324 3.90 -36.58 -0.60
N LEU A 325 3.94 -36.35 0.71
CA LEU A 325 2.84 -35.77 1.48
C LEU A 325 3.18 -34.31 1.79
N SER A 326 2.35 -33.36 1.36
CA SER A 326 2.62 -31.92 1.47
C SER A 326 1.53 -31.20 2.24
N PHE A 327 1.90 -30.25 3.10
CA PHE A 327 0.99 -29.40 3.87
C PHE A 327 1.24 -27.91 3.60
N SER A 328 0.20 -27.11 3.43
CA SER A 328 0.34 -25.64 3.40
C SER A 328 -0.91 -24.91 3.87
N HIS A 329 -0.78 -23.59 4.08
CA HIS A 329 -1.81 -22.76 4.72
C HIS A 329 -3.05 -22.49 3.87
N ASP A 330 -2.99 -22.79 2.57
CA ASP A 330 -4.08 -22.67 1.62
C ASP A 330 -3.90 -23.64 0.44
N SER A 331 -4.82 -23.60 -0.52
CA SER A 331 -4.71 -24.40 -1.74
C SER A 331 -3.84 -23.70 -2.78
N TYR A 332 -2.66 -24.26 -3.06
CA TYR A 332 -1.73 -23.72 -4.08
C TYR A 332 -2.29 -23.76 -5.51
N THR A 333 -3.36 -24.51 -5.76
CA THR A 333 -4.03 -24.59 -7.06
C THR A 333 -5.09 -23.50 -7.22
N GLU A 334 -5.53 -22.87 -6.13
CA GLU A 334 -6.58 -21.85 -6.12
C GLU A 334 -6.01 -20.46 -5.84
N ASN A 335 -4.93 -20.37 -5.07
CA ASN A 335 -4.28 -19.12 -4.69
C ASN A 335 -2.90 -18.96 -5.33
N ILE A 336 -2.47 -17.71 -5.54
CA ILE A 336 -1.19 -17.38 -6.16
C ILE A 336 -0.38 -16.51 -5.22
N GLY A 337 0.77 -17.02 -4.79
CA GLY A 337 1.75 -16.34 -3.94
C GLY A 337 3.08 -17.09 -3.92
N GLY A 338 4.14 -16.49 -3.38
CA GLY A 338 5.50 -17.07 -3.47
C GLY A 338 5.62 -18.52 -2.99
N THR A 339 4.88 -18.87 -1.93
CA THR A 339 4.82 -20.24 -1.39
C THR A 339 4.03 -21.17 -2.31
N GLN A 340 2.88 -20.75 -2.83
CA GLN A 340 2.06 -21.53 -3.75
C GLN A 340 2.80 -21.79 -5.07
N ILE A 341 3.52 -20.78 -5.55
CA ILE A 341 4.42 -20.87 -6.71
C ILE A 341 5.46 -21.97 -6.46
N PHE A 342 6.10 -21.96 -5.28
CA PHE A 342 7.08 -22.95 -4.91
C PHE A 342 6.48 -24.37 -4.85
N ILE A 343 5.33 -24.55 -4.18
CA ILE A 343 4.65 -25.85 -4.04
C ILE A 343 4.25 -26.40 -5.42
N ALA A 344 3.73 -25.55 -6.32
CA ALA A 344 3.38 -25.96 -7.68
C ALA A 344 4.61 -26.42 -8.49
N ASP A 345 5.76 -25.78 -8.29
CA ASP A 345 7.00 -26.16 -8.99
C ASP A 345 7.60 -27.45 -8.39
N GLU A 346 7.44 -27.67 -7.08
CA GLU A 346 7.82 -28.91 -6.40
C GLU A 346 6.95 -30.09 -6.85
N GLU A 347 5.62 -29.93 -6.86
CA GLU A 347 4.67 -30.95 -7.34
C GLU A 347 5.03 -31.41 -8.76
N ARG A 348 5.14 -30.47 -9.72
CA ARG A 348 5.43 -30.79 -11.12
C ARG A 348 6.71 -31.62 -11.32
N GLN A 349 7.68 -31.48 -10.43
CA GLN A 349 8.96 -32.19 -10.54
C GLN A 349 8.87 -33.61 -9.98
N PHE A 350 8.15 -33.79 -8.88
CA PHE A 350 7.85 -35.12 -8.36
C PHE A 350 6.97 -35.91 -9.32
N THR A 351 5.91 -35.30 -9.85
CA THR A 351 5.00 -35.98 -10.78
C THR A 351 5.69 -36.37 -12.09
N ARG A 352 6.59 -35.52 -12.63
CA ARG A 352 7.47 -35.88 -13.76
C ARG A 352 8.42 -37.04 -13.49
N SER A 353 8.75 -37.30 -12.23
CA SER A 353 9.64 -38.38 -11.80
C SER A 353 8.87 -39.65 -11.39
N GLY A 354 7.56 -39.72 -11.66
CA GLY A 354 6.71 -40.86 -11.32
C GLY A 354 6.36 -40.96 -9.84
N VAL A 355 6.52 -39.88 -9.08
CA VAL A 355 6.19 -39.79 -7.65
C VAL A 355 4.80 -39.18 -7.50
N THR A 356 3.92 -39.82 -6.72
CA THR A 356 2.58 -39.28 -6.43
C THR A 356 2.70 -38.15 -5.42
N TYR A 357 2.11 -36.99 -5.72
CA TYR A 357 2.14 -35.80 -4.88
C TYR A 357 0.77 -35.57 -4.23
N VAL A 358 0.67 -35.83 -2.93
CA VAL A 358 -0.55 -35.64 -2.13
C VAL A 358 -0.40 -34.38 -1.31
N HIS A 359 -1.26 -33.39 -1.56
CA HIS A 359 -1.25 -32.11 -0.87
C HIS A 359 -2.51 -31.92 -0.02
N LEU A 360 -2.31 -31.39 1.19
CA LEU A 360 -3.32 -31.10 2.18
C LEU A 360 -3.26 -29.63 2.58
N ALA A 361 -4.41 -28.95 2.52
CA ALA A 361 -4.57 -27.57 2.95
C ALA A 361 -5.78 -27.44 3.89
N PRO A 362 -5.82 -26.45 4.81
CA PRO A 362 -6.97 -26.26 5.68
C PRO A 362 -8.23 -25.95 4.86
N SER A 363 -9.38 -26.50 5.26
CA SER A 363 -10.66 -26.18 4.62
C SER A 363 -11.08 -24.72 4.83
N THR A 364 -10.57 -24.08 5.89
CA THR A 364 -10.73 -22.65 6.15
C THR A 364 -9.35 -22.07 6.41
N PRO A 365 -8.68 -21.47 5.40
CA PRO A 365 -7.39 -20.82 5.57
C PRO A 365 -7.42 -19.80 6.71
N SER A 366 -6.37 -19.77 7.52
CA SER A 366 -6.26 -18.90 8.68
C SER A 366 -4.80 -18.59 8.98
N THR A 367 -4.55 -17.43 9.57
CA THR A 367 -3.23 -17.03 10.07
C THR A 367 -2.94 -17.56 11.48
N ARG A 368 -3.82 -18.39 12.04
CA ARG A 368 -3.66 -19.04 13.34
C ARG A 368 -3.69 -20.55 13.21
N PHE A 369 -3.20 -21.23 14.23
CA PHE A 369 -3.35 -22.68 14.33
C PHE A 369 -4.77 -23.05 14.73
N GLU A 370 -5.36 -23.97 13.99
CA GLU A 370 -6.69 -24.50 14.26
C GLU A 370 -6.66 -25.37 15.53
N GLN A 371 -7.75 -25.33 16.31
CA GLN A 371 -7.93 -26.15 17.50
C GLN A 371 -8.86 -27.34 17.20
N ASN A 372 -9.88 -27.14 16.37
CA ASN A 372 -10.92 -28.13 16.08
C ASN A 372 -10.94 -28.45 14.58
N GLN A 373 -9.81 -28.93 14.07
CA GLN A 373 -9.67 -29.25 12.65
C GLN A 373 -10.34 -30.59 12.34
N GLU A 374 -11.35 -30.55 11.47
CA GLU A 374 -12.07 -31.75 11.02
C GLU A 374 -11.76 -32.07 9.56
N TRP A 375 -11.68 -31.05 8.70
CA TRP A 375 -11.63 -31.19 7.25
C TRP A 375 -10.38 -30.57 6.64
N LEU A 376 -9.87 -31.23 5.60
CA LEU A 376 -8.74 -30.76 4.80
C LEU A 376 -9.11 -30.79 3.32
N ILE A 377 -8.66 -29.77 2.58
CA ILE A 377 -8.67 -29.77 1.12
C ILE A 377 -7.61 -30.75 0.65
N LEU A 378 -8.02 -31.68 -0.20
CA LEU A 378 -7.17 -32.69 -0.80
C LEU A 378 -6.92 -32.37 -2.27
N THR A 379 -5.65 -32.31 -2.63
CA THR A 379 -5.17 -32.21 -4.01
C THR A 379 -4.19 -33.35 -4.29
N ILE A 380 -4.34 -34.04 -5.41
CA ILE A 380 -3.42 -35.11 -5.84
C ILE A 380 -2.93 -34.77 -7.24
N ASP A 381 -1.62 -34.74 -7.43
CA ASP A 381 -0.94 -34.48 -8.71
C ASP A 381 -1.50 -33.24 -9.43
N GLY A 382 -1.60 -32.13 -8.69
CA GLY A 382 -2.13 -30.86 -9.18
C GLY A 382 -3.65 -30.78 -9.34
N LYS A 383 -4.39 -31.87 -9.10
CA LYS A 383 -5.86 -31.91 -9.24
C LYS A 383 -6.57 -31.92 -7.89
N ARG A 384 -7.40 -30.91 -7.64
CA ARG A 384 -8.30 -30.89 -6.45
C ARG A 384 -9.26 -32.07 -6.51
N VAL A 385 -9.27 -32.89 -5.46
CA VAL A 385 -10.11 -34.08 -5.33
C VAL A 385 -11.38 -33.76 -4.52
N GLY A 386 -11.25 -32.95 -3.47
CA GLY A 386 -12.36 -32.57 -2.58
C GLY A 386 -11.89 -32.38 -1.15
N LEU A 387 -12.81 -32.50 -0.18
CA LEU A 387 -12.55 -32.40 1.25
C LEU A 387 -12.48 -33.78 1.88
N VAL A 388 -11.47 -34.02 2.71
CA VAL A 388 -11.25 -35.27 3.41
C VAL A 388 -11.24 -35.04 4.92
N HIS A 389 -11.86 -35.94 5.67
CA HIS A 389 -11.89 -35.88 7.13
C HIS A 389 -10.53 -36.30 7.72
N CYS A 390 -10.07 -35.63 8.78
CA CYS A 390 -8.78 -35.92 9.41
C CYS A 390 -8.68 -37.36 9.94
N ASP A 391 -9.79 -37.93 10.45
CA ASP A 391 -9.81 -39.34 10.87
C ASP A 391 -9.53 -40.32 9.72
N VAL A 392 -10.01 -40.02 8.50
CA VAL A 392 -9.74 -40.87 7.34
C VAL A 392 -8.26 -40.89 7.06
N LEU A 393 -7.60 -39.72 7.10
CA LEU A 393 -6.16 -39.59 6.89
C LEU A 393 -5.36 -40.27 8.00
N ALA A 394 -5.80 -40.19 9.25
CA ALA A 394 -5.12 -40.78 10.40
C ALA A 394 -5.37 -42.28 10.59
N THR A 395 -6.21 -42.90 9.75
CA THR A 395 -6.51 -44.34 9.81
C THR A 395 -6.21 -45.06 8.49
N PRO A 396 -4.95 -45.03 8.00
CA PRO A 396 -4.61 -45.71 6.75
C PRO A 396 -4.86 -47.22 6.85
N PRO A 397 -5.53 -47.82 5.83
CA PRO A 397 -5.81 -49.25 5.81
C PRO A 397 -4.49 -50.04 5.76
N LYS A 398 -4.51 -51.27 6.27
CA LYS A 398 -3.31 -52.11 6.37
C LYS A 398 -2.58 -52.26 5.03
N TRP A 399 -3.31 -52.46 3.94
CA TRP A 399 -2.73 -52.62 2.61
C TRP A 399 -1.93 -51.38 2.17
N PHE A 400 -2.39 -50.17 2.50
CA PHE A 400 -1.70 -48.93 2.13
C PHE A 400 -0.32 -48.88 2.78
N ARG A 401 -0.24 -49.17 4.09
CA ARG A 401 1.03 -49.18 4.84
C ARG A 401 2.00 -50.27 4.36
N LEU A 402 1.49 -51.36 3.80
CA LEU A 402 2.29 -52.49 3.31
C LEU A 402 2.77 -52.29 1.88
N GLN A 403 1.99 -51.60 1.04
CA GLN A 403 2.22 -51.51 -0.41
C GLN A 403 2.68 -50.13 -0.87
N ARG A 404 2.55 -49.09 -0.05
CA ARG A 404 2.87 -47.71 -0.41
C ARG A 404 3.96 -47.18 0.52
N THR A 405 4.89 -46.43 -0.06
CA THR A 405 5.95 -45.76 0.68
C THR A 405 5.76 -44.26 0.59
N VAL A 406 5.66 -43.59 1.74
CA VAL A 406 5.73 -42.13 1.82
C VAL A 406 7.19 -41.76 1.99
N ALA A 407 7.81 -41.34 0.89
CA ALA A 407 9.24 -41.07 0.89
C ALA A 407 9.56 -39.77 1.64
N ILE A 408 8.74 -38.74 1.44
CA ILE A 408 8.91 -37.42 2.06
C ILE A 408 7.55 -36.90 2.57
N ALA A 409 7.53 -36.35 3.77
CA ALA A 409 6.52 -35.40 4.20
C ALA A 409 7.13 -33.99 4.23
N THR A 410 6.49 -33.03 3.57
CA THR A 410 6.93 -31.62 3.51
C THR A 410 5.87 -30.71 4.13
N ILE A 411 6.27 -29.94 5.13
CA ILE A 411 5.42 -28.96 5.80
C ILE A 411 5.85 -27.58 5.30
N HIS A 412 5.07 -26.97 4.40
CA HIS A 412 5.35 -25.61 3.91
C HIS A 412 4.79 -24.53 4.85
N SER A 413 3.72 -24.84 5.57
CA SER A 413 3.17 -23.99 6.62
C SER A 413 2.26 -24.82 7.52
N MET A 414 2.18 -24.44 8.79
CA MET A 414 1.20 -24.99 9.75
C MET A 414 0.04 -24.02 10.00
N LEU A 415 0.06 -22.82 9.41
CA LEU A 415 -1.02 -21.85 9.56
C LEU A 415 -2.33 -22.45 9.02
N GLY A 416 -3.43 -22.24 9.74
CA GLY A 416 -4.74 -22.85 9.47
C GLY A 416 -4.84 -24.32 9.86
N HIS A 417 -3.74 -24.97 10.23
CA HIS A 417 -3.76 -26.34 10.70
C HIS A 417 -3.71 -26.46 12.22
N SER A 418 -4.20 -27.58 12.74
CA SER A 418 -3.81 -28.14 14.03
C SER A 418 -2.46 -28.86 13.84
N PRO A 419 -1.38 -28.41 14.52
CA PRO A 419 -0.08 -29.06 14.49
C PRO A 419 -0.14 -30.52 14.98
N GLU A 420 -1.08 -30.84 15.87
CA GLU A 420 -1.33 -32.20 16.37
C GLU A 420 -1.83 -33.13 15.25
N TRP A 421 -2.74 -32.65 14.39
CA TRP A 421 -3.20 -33.42 13.24
C TRP A 421 -2.12 -33.63 12.19
N ILE A 422 -1.30 -32.62 11.90
CA ILE A 422 -0.14 -32.77 11.00
C ILE A 422 0.77 -33.90 11.51
N THR A 423 1.10 -33.86 12.79
CA THR A 423 1.97 -34.86 13.43
C THR A 423 1.39 -36.28 13.32
N LYS A 424 0.12 -36.45 13.70
CA LYS A 424 -0.58 -37.74 13.65
C LYS A 424 -0.68 -38.29 12.22
N ILE A 425 -0.98 -37.45 11.23
CA ILE A 425 -1.08 -37.86 9.83
C ILE A 425 0.30 -38.32 9.33
N ILE A 426 1.35 -37.52 9.53
CA ILE A 426 2.71 -37.87 9.08
C ILE A 426 3.20 -39.19 9.68
N GLN A 427 2.98 -39.40 10.98
CA GLN A 427 3.37 -40.63 11.66
C GLN A 427 2.60 -41.85 11.15
N THR A 428 1.28 -41.74 11.02
CA THR A 428 0.43 -42.86 10.57
C THR A 428 0.69 -43.26 9.12
N TRP A 429 1.09 -42.29 8.29
CA TRP A 429 1.53 -42.49 6.91
C TRP A 429 2.96 -43.03 6.80
N GLY A 430 3.75 -42.97 7.88
CA GLY A 430 5.08 -43.57 7.96
C GLY A 430 6.13 -42.90 7.07
N ALA A 431 6.10 -41.57 6.99
CA ALA A 431 7.03 -40.80 6.17
C ALA A 431 8.49 -41.09 6.53
N LYS A 432 9.32 -41.40 5.52
CA LYS A 432 10.75 -41.75 5.72
C LYS A 432 11.63 -40.54 6.02
N LYS A 433 11.31 -39.39 5.42
CA LYS A 433 11.98 -38.11 5.65
C LYS A 433 10.92 -37.04 5.86
N ILE A 434 11.20 -36.10 6.75
CA ILE A 434 10.29 -35.00 7.07
C ILE A 434 11.05 -33.69 6.89
N LEU A 435 10.50 -32.80 6.08
CA LEU A 435 11.02 -31.46 5.83
C LEU A 435 10.03 -30.44 6.38
N ILE A 436 10.52 -29.39 7.02
CA ILE A 436 9.70 -28.23 7.38
C ILE A 436 10.35 -26.97 6.85
N TRP A 437 9.61 -26.24 6.01
CA TRP A 437 10.10 -25.02 5.38
C TRP A 437 9.75 -23.79 6.20
N GLY A 438 10.75 -22.95 6.44
CA GLY A 438 10.57 -21.58 6.92
C GLY A 438 10.34 -20.60 5.76
N HIS A 439 9.24 -20.80 5.00
CA HIS A 439 8.80 -19.83 3.99
C HIS A 439 8.45 -18.48 4.63
N ASP A 440 8.11 -18.50 5.91
CA ASP A 440 7.86 -17.34 6.77
C ASP A 440 8.32 -17.65 8.20
N TYR A 441 8.05 -16.76 9.16
CA TYR A 441 8.45 -16.93 10.56
C TYR A 441 7.35 -17.52 11.47
N SER A 442 6.32 -18.16 10.90
CA SER A 442 5.25 -18.82 11.67
C SER A 442 5.74 -19.92 12.62
N LEU A 443 6.93 -20.47 12.36
CA LEU A 443 7.61 -21.40 13.28
C LEU A 443 8.02 -20.76 14.62
N THR A 444 8.05 -19.43 14.71
CA THR A 444 8.60 -18.69 15.87
C THR A 444 7.66 -17.61 16.41
N CYS A 445 6.69 -17.19 15.61
CA CYS A 445 5.77 -16.10 15.93
C CYS A 445 4.41 -16.35 15.26
N THR A 446 3.33 -15.94 15.93
CA THR A 446 1.97 -15.92 15.35
C THR A 446 1.83 -14.90 14.21
N ASN A 447 2.62 -13.81 14.23
CA ASN A 447 2.76 -12.96 13.04
C ASN A 447 3.94 -13.42 12.19
N TYR A 448 3.64 -13.99 11.03
CA TYR A 448 4.59 -14.64 10.13
C TYR A 448 5.66 -13.70 9.55
N ASN A 449 5.46 -12.38 9.61
CA ASN A 449 6.40 -11.36 9.12
C ASN A 449 7.15 -10.61 10.23
N LEU A 450 6.92 -10.96 11.50
CA LEU A 450 7.60 -10.35 12.67
C LEU A 450 7.38 -8.83 12.83
N LEU A 451 6.34 -8.27 12.21
CA LEU A 451 5.92 -6.90 12.45
C LEU A 451 5.07 -6.83 13.73
N ARG A 452 5.52 -6.05 14.72
CA ARG A 452 4.72 -5.72 15.90
C ARG A 452 3.53 -4.89 15.45
N ASN A 453 2.32 -5.40 15.72
CA ASN A 453 1.05 -4.78 15.30
C ASN A 453 1.01 -4.44 13.79
N ASN A 454 1.66 -5.25 12.95
CA ASN A 454 1.81 -5.02 11.50
C ASN A 454 2.52 -3.71 11.09
N LEU A 455 3.20 -3.04 12.03
CA LEU A 455 3.81 -1.73 11.79
C LEU A 455 5.34 -1.79 11.77
N GLU A 456 5.95 -2.34 12.81
CA GLU A 456 7.39 -2.20 13.04
C GLU A 456 8.05 -3.56 13.24
N TYR A 457 9.18 -3.79 12.58
CA TYR A 457 9.94 -5.03 12.76
C TYR A 457 10.44 -5.15 14.20
N CYS A 458 10.01 -6.21 14.89
CA CYS A 458 10.26 -6.35 16.33
C CYS A 458 11.63 -6.94 16.69
N GLY A 459 12.37 -7.47 15.71
CA GLY A 459 13.64 -8.15 15.98
C GLY A 459 13.52 -9.52 16.63
N LEU A 460 12.31 -10.11 16.68
CA LEU A 460 12.02 -11.40 17.33
C LEU A 460 12.51 -11.43 18.81
N PRO A 461 11.89 -10.64 19.71
CA PRO A 461 12.28 -10.62 21.12
C PRO A 461 11.82 -11.92 21.82
N PRO A 462 12.26 -12.19 23.07
CA PRO A 462 11.71 -13.29 23.88
C PRO A 462 10.19 -13.19 24.03
N THR A 463 9.53 -14.35 24.16
CA THR A 463 8.06 -14.45 24.27
C THR A 463 7.49 -13.73 25.49
N GLU A 464 8.27 -13.62 26.56
CA GLU A 464 7.89 -12.97 27.82
C GLU A 464 8.21 -11.47 27.84
N SER A 465 8.80 -10.94 26.77
CA SER A 465 9.20 -9.53 26.70
C SER A 465 8.00 -8.58 26.78
N LEU A 466 8.23 -7.37 27.30
CA LEU A 466 7.21 -6.32 27.30
C LEU A 466 6.72 -6.01 25.87
N MET A 467 7.60 -6.06 24.87
CA MET A 467 7.25 -5.88 23.46
C MET A 467 6.21 -6.89 22.98
N CYS A 468 6.32 -8.16 23.38
CA CYS A 468 5.31 -9.17 23.07
C CYS A 468 4.04 -8.97 23.89
N ARG A 469 4.13 -8.62 25.17
CA ARG A 469 2.93 -8.42 26.02
C ARG A 469 1.96 -7.36 25.49
N VAL A 470 2.46 -6.32 24.83
CA VAL A 470 1.62 -5.24 24.24
C VAL A 470 1.36 -5.41 22.75
N CYS A 471 1.87 -6.48 22.15
CA CYS A 471 1.66 -6.79 20.73
C CYS A 471 0.34 -7.55 20.56
N ALA A 472 -0.44 -7.21 19.54
CA ALA A 472 -1.65 -7.92 19.15
C ALA A 472 -1.40 -9.44 19.04
N PHE A 473 -0.26 -9.82 18.47
CA PHE A 473 0.09 -11.22 18.23
C PHE A 473 0.75 -11.91 19.43
N GLY A 474 1.18 -11.16 20.44
CA GLY A 474 2.04 -11.70 21.50
C GLY A 474 1.32 -12.56 22.53
N ALA A 475 0.02 -12.34 22.75
CA ALA A 475 -0.77 -13.10 23.72
C ALA A 475 -0.82 -14.60 23.38
N GLU A 476 -1.02 -14.95 22.11
CA GLU A 476 -1.06 -16.34 21.65
C GLU A 476 0.32 -16.90 21.27
N ARG A 477 1.32 -16.03 21.07
CA ARG A 477 2.64 -16.43 20.57
C ARG A 477 3.26 -17.56 21.39
N LYS A 478 3.20 -17.47 22.72
CA LYS A 478 3.81 -18.48 23.60
C LYS A 478 3.16 -19.85 23.41
N ALA A 479 1.83 -19.93 23.49
CA ALA A 479 1.09 -21.19 23.33
C ALA A 479 1.26 -21.77 21.92
N SER A 480 1.21 -20.95 20.88
CA SER A 480 1.47 -21.40 19.51
C SER A 480 2.89 -21.91 19.35
N PHE A 481 3.88 -21.21 19.90
CA PHE A 481 5.28 -21.63 19.81
C PHE A 481 5.54 -22.95 20.54
N GLU A 482 4.93 -23.17 21.70
CA GLU A 482 5.01 -24.46 22.41
C GLU A 482 4.45 -25.61 21.56
N ARG A 483 3.34 -25.40 20.84
CA ARG A 483 2.79 -26.38 19.89
C ARG A 483 3.73 -26.64 18.72
N VAL A 484 4.39 -25.61 18.17
CA VAL A 484 5.43 -25.80 17.14
C VAL A 484 6.59 -26.65 17.68
N LEU A 485 7.11 -26.32 18.87
CA LEU A 485 8.21 -27.08 19.48
C LEU A 485 7.83 -28.54 19.74
N ALA A 486 6.57 -28.83 20.08
CA ALA A 486 6.08 -30.20 20.21
C ALA A 486 6.21 -30.96 18.88
N VAL A 487 5.74 -30.39 17.76
CA VAL A 487 5.90 -30.99 16.43
C VAL A 487 7.37 -31.19 16.06
N LEU A 488 8.21 -30.19 16.29
CA LEU A 488 9.62 -30.24 15.94
C LEU A 488 10.37 -31.32 16.74
N ARG A 489 10.05 -31.50 18.02
CA ARG A 489 10.62 -32.56 18.87
C ARG A 489 10.11 -33.94 18.47
N GLU A 490 8.81 -34.06 18.23
CA GLU A 490 8.17 -35.35 17.96
C GLU A 490 8.49 -35.90 16.57
N LEU A 491 8.51 -35.03 15.54
CA LEU A 491 8.82 -35.43 14.18
C LEU A 491 10.31 -35.35 13.85
N SER A 492 11.10 -34.59 14.61
CA SER A 492 12.52 -34.32 14.33
C SER A 492 12.82 -33.99 12.85
N PRO A 493 12.11 -33.00 12.25
CA PRO A 493 12.22 -32.73 10.82
C PRO A 493 13.53 -32.03 10.47
N ILE A 494 13.93 -32.10 9.20
CA ILE A 494 14.95 -31.22 8.63
C ILE A 494 14.30 -29.84 8.44
N ILE A 495 14.77 -28.86 9.21
CA ILE A 495 14.33 -27.47 9.07
C ILE A 495 15.04 -26.86 7.87
N VAL A 496 14.28 -26.24 6.96
CA VAL A 496 14.78 -25.67 5.71
C VAL A 496 14.50 -24.19 5.66
N ALA A 497 15.51 -23.38 5.39
CA ALA A 497 15.39 -21.93 5.24
C ALA A 497 15.69 -21.52 3.79
N PRO A 498 14.91 -20.61 3.18
CA PRO A 498 15.10 -20.23 1.78
C PRO A 498 16.21 -19.20 1.56
N SER A 499 16.83 -18.69 2.64
CA SER A 499 18.01 -17.84 2.55
C SER A 499 18.81 -17.88 3.85
N GLU A 500 20.06 -17.40 3.80
CA GLU A 500 20.89 -17.20 4.99
C GLU A 500 20.23 -16.25 6.00
N ALA A 501 19.59 -15.18 5.51
CA ALA A 501 18.89 -14.22 6.35
C ALA A 501 17.73 -14.88 7.12
N ALA A 502 16.96 -15.74 6.45
CA ALA A 502 15.91 -16.53 7.08
C ALA A 502 16.48 -17.54 8.08
N ALA A 503 17.54 -18.25 7.73
CA ALA A 503 18.18 -19.24 8.60
C ALA A 503 18.69 -18.62 9.90
N LEU A 504 19.29 -17.43 9.83
CA LEU A 504 19.76 -16.70 11.02
C LEU A 504 18.62 -16.39 12.00
N LEU A 505 17.50 -15.86 11.49
CA LEU A 505 16.36 -15.50 12.33
C LEU A 505 15.59 -16.73 12.86
N LEU A 506 15.45 -17.77 12.04
CA LEU A 506 14.88 -19.04 12.47
C LEU A 506 15.73 -19.69 13.55
N SER A 507 17.07 -19.69 13.41
CA SER A 507 18.00 -20.19 14.42
C SER A 507 17.88 -19.40 15.73
N LYS A 508 17.71 -18.08 15.65
CA LYS A 508 17.47 -17.24 16.83
C LYS A 508 16.18 -17.63 17.55
N GLY A 509 15.11 -17.86 16.80
CA GLY A 509 13.80 -18.24 17.36
C GLY A 509 13.77 -19.67 17.90
N LEU A 510 14.48 -20.59 17.24
CA LEU A 510 14.53 -22.02 17.53
C LEU A 510 15.80 -22.43 18.30
N LYS A 511 16.42 -21.49 19.01
CA LYS A 511 17.71 -21.65 19.70
C LYS A 511 17.77 -22.84 20.68
N ASP A 512 16.63 -23.32 21.16
CA ASP A 512 16.52 -24.43 22.11
C ASP A 512 16.45 -25.80 21.41
N LEU A 513 16.53 -25.84 20.07
CA LEU A 513 16.64 -27.05 19.27
C LEU A 513 18.09 -27.30 18.85
N GLU A 514 18.49 -28.57 18.81
CA GLU A 514 19.83 -28.97 18.35
C GLU A 514 19.99 -28.80 16.83
N SER A 515 18.91 -28.99 16.07
CA SER A 515 18.94 -28.92 14.62
C SER A 515 18.87 -27.48 14.11
N HIS A 516 19.82 -27.14 13.24
CA HIS A 516 19.91 -25.82 12.64
C HIS A 516 19.23 -25.82 11.25
N PRO A 517 18.58 -24.72 10.84
CA PRO A 517 18.00 -24.61 9.51
C PRO A 517 19.04 -24.80 8.40
N LYS A 518 18.77 -25.73 7.47
CA LYS A 518 19.56 -25.90 6.25
C LYS A 518 19.13 -24.88 5.21
N VAL A 519 20.08 -24.11 4.68
CA VAL A 519 19.79 -23.11 3.65
C VAL A 519 19.61 -23.79 2.29
N VAL A 520 18.44 -23.63 1.71
CA VAL A 520 18.07 -24.12 0.38
C VAL A 520 17.27 -23.02 -0.33
N PRO A 521 17.90 -22.22 -1.21
CA PRO A 521 17.21 -21.12 -1.85
C PRO A 521 16.16 -21.62 -2.85
N HIS A 522 15.07 -20.86 -3.02
CA HIS A 522 14.08 -21.19 -4.05
C HIS A 522 14.69 -21.05 -5.45
N TRP A 523 15.32 -19.90 -5.71
CA TRP A 523 16.13 -19.66 -6.91
C TRP A 523 17.57 -19.36 -6.55
N ARG A 524 18.50 -19.89 -7.36
CA ARG A 524 19.88 -19.45 -7.38
C ARG A 524 20.17 -18.64 -8.64
N LEU A 525 20.82 -17.50 -8.47
CA LEU A 525 21.35 -16.69 -9.57
C LEU A 525 22.58 -17.36 -10.17
N VAL A 526 22.50 -17.71 -11.46
CA VAL A 526 23.59 -18.31 -12.23
C VAL A 526 24.18 -17.25 -13.16
N LYS A 527 25.51 -17.09 -13.12
CA LYS A 527 26.22 -16.14 -13.98
C LYS A 527 26.10 -16.58 -15.44
N GLY A 528 25.49 -15.74 -16.26
CA GLY A 528 25.38 -15.91 -17.71
C GLY A 528 26.41 -15.08 -18.48
N ARG A 529 26.13 -14.87 -19.77
CA ARG A 529 26.99 -14.09 -20.69
C ARG A 529 27.07 -12.61 -20.26
N ARG A 530 28.16 -11.93 -20.64
CA ARG A 530 28.30 -10.48 -20.47
C ARG A 530 27.13 -9.76 -21.13
N ARG A 531 26.60 -8.72 -20.47
CA ARG A 531 25.55 -7.86 -21.01
C ARG A 531 26.20 -6.66 -21.68
N THR A 532 25.59 -6.15 -22.74
CA THR A 532 25.93 -4.81 -23.26
C THR A 532 25.69 -3.79 -22.16
N PRO A 533 26.61 -2.82 -21.93
CA PRO A 533 26.41 -1.78 -20.94
C PRO A 533 25.05 -1.11 -21.12
N ARG A 534 24.31 -0.99 -20.01
CA ARG A 534 22.99 -0.39 -20.01
C ARG A 534 23.08 1.11 -20.30
N LYS A 535 22.29 1.60 -21.25
CA LYS A 535 22.03 3.04 -21.40
C LYS A 535 21.07 3.44 -20.29
N LEU A 536 21.45 4.42 -19.48
CA LEU A 536 20.58 4.94 -18.43
C LEU A 536 19.50 5.81 -19.04
N ASN A 537 18.28 5.70 -18.50
CA ASN A 537 17.20 6.61 -18.86
C ASN A 537 17.38 7.96 -18.16
N ASN A 538 16.89 9.01 -18.80
CA ASN A 538 16.69 10.32 -18.20
C ASN A 538 15.30 10.82 -18.65
N PRO A 539 14.31 10.88 -17.74
CA PRO A 539 14.36 10.57 -16.31
C PRO A 539 14.61 9.07 -16.01
N THR A 540 15.15 8.77 -14.83
CA THR A 540 15.41 7.41 -14.32
C THR A 540 14.08 6.67 -14.11
N LYS A 541 13.93 5.46 -14.66
CA LYS A 541 12.69 4.68 -14.53
C LYS A 541 12.70 3.84 -13.26
N THR A 542 11.78 4.09 -12.34
CA THR A 542 11.72 3.48 -11.01
C THR A 542 10.42 2.69 -10.83
N GLY A 543 10.51 1.42 -10.47
CA GLY A 543 9.36 0.52 -10.37
C GLY A 543 9.08 0.04 -8.94
N PHE A 544 7.81 -0.12 -8.60
CA PHE A 544 7.31 -0.94 -7.49
C PHE A 544 6.59 -2.16 -8.06
N VAL A 545 6.83 -3.34 -7.51
CA VAL A 545 6.29 -4.60 -8.04
C VAL A 545 5.50 -5.32 -6.95
N GLY A 546 4.26 -5.68 -7.26
CA GLY A 546 3.38 -6.46 -6.39
C GLY A 546 2.20 -5.64 -5.86
N TYR A 547 1.44 -6.26 -4.97
CA TYR A 547 0.21 -5.69 -4.44
C TYR A 547 0.50 -4.53 -3.45
N PRO A 548 -0.32 -3.47 -3.42
CA PRO A 548 -0.12 -2.24 -2.64
C PRO A 548 -0.43 -2.41 -1.14
N VAL A 549 0.43 -3.16 -0.43
CA VAL A 549 0.30 -3.43 1.01
C VAL A 549 1.44 -2.83 1.82
N SER A 550 1.14 -2.38 3.04
CA SER A 550 2.11 -1.71 3.94
C SER A 550 3.32 -2.57 4.25
N ASN A 551 3.14 -3.89 4.43
CA ASN A 551 4.24 -4.81 4.68
C ASN A 551 5.15 -5.08 3.46
N LYS A 552 4.89 -4.46 2.30
CA LYS A 552 5.78 -4.41 1.14
C LYS A 552 6.36 -3.01 0.89
N GLY A 553 6.13 -2.08 1.82
CA GLY A 553 6.63 -0.72 1.76
C GLY A 553 5.84 0.19 0.81
N TRP A 554 4.55 -0.08 0.66
CA TRP A 554 3.66 0.69 -0.21
C TRP A 554 3.54 2.15 0.23
N LEU A 555 3.55 2.42 1.54
CA LEU A 555 3.39 3.78 2.06
C LEU A 555 4.60 4.65 1.73
N GLU A 556 5.77 4.06 1.83
CA GLU A 556 7.05 4.66 1.49
C GLU A 556 7.13 4.90 -0.02
N PHE A 557 6.63 3.96 -0.83
CA PHE A 557 6.50 4.17 -2.27
C PHE A 557 5.58 5.35 -2.62
N LEU A 558 4.43 5.47 -1.96
CA LEU A 558 3.53 6.62 -2.15
C LEU A 558 4.23 7.94 -1.81
N GLU A 559 4.96 7.97 -0.70
CA GLU A 559 5.69 9.17 -0.29
C GLU A 559 6.76 9.57 -1.31
N LEU A 560 7.58 8.61 -1.77
CA LEU A 560 8.65 8.87 -2.73
C LEU A 560 8.12 9.26 -4.11
N SER A 561 7.05 8.63 -4.57
CA SER A 561 6.48 8.88 -5.90
C SER A 561 5.67 10.18 -6.00
N ALA A 562 5.23 10.73 -4.86
CA ALA A 562 4.56 12.02 -4.76
C ALA A 562 5.52 13.21 -4.58
N ASP A 563 6.80 12.96 -4.27
CA ASP A 563 7.78 14.01 -3.98
C ASP A 563 8.16 14.81 -5.25
N PRO A 564 7.85 16.12 -5.34
CA PRO A 564 8.06 16.90 -6.55
C PRO A 564 9.52 16.97 -7.00
N GLU A 565 10.48 16.99 -6.06
CA GLU A 565 11.90 17.07 -6.39
C GLU A 565 12.39 15.76 -7.01
N ILE A 566 11.95 14.62 -6.46
CA ILE A 566 12.30 13.29 -7.00
C ILE A 566 11.69 13.12 -8.41
N ARG A 567 10.47 13.60 -8.63
CA ARG A 567 9.78 13.52 -9.93
C ARG A 567 10.47 14.32 -11.05
N LEU A 568 11.35 15.27 -10.74
CA LEU A 568 12.15 15.95 -11.77
C LEU A 568 13.16 14.99 -12.44
N GLY A 569 13.66 14.01 -11.69
CA GLY A 569 14.66 13.04 -12.16
C GLY A 569 14.13 11.62 -12.38
N HIS A 570 12.90 11.32 -11.95
CA HIS A 570 12.36 9.96 -11.93
C HIS A 570 10.96 9.83 -12.56
N SER A 571 10.76 8.75 -13.31
CA SER A 571 9.44 8.27 -13.75
C SER A 571 9.09 6.99 -13.01
N PHE A 572 7.91 6.95 -12.41
CA PHE A 572 7.49 5.86 -11.53
C PHE A 572 6.52 4.90 -12.22
N PHE A 573 6.67 3.60 -11.93
CA PHE A 573 5.86 2.52 -12.46
C PHE A 573 5.35 1.61 -11.33
N HIS A 574 4.14 1.09 -11.45
CA HIS A 574 3.56 0.12 -10.53
C HIS A 574 3.15 -1.14 -11.27
N PHE A 575 3.87 -2.24 -11.06
CA PHE A 575 3.61 -3.53 -11.69
C PHE A 575 2.70 -4.35 -10.78
N THR A 576 1.42 -4.45 -11.12
CA THR A 576 0.40 -5.08 -10.27
C THR A 576 -0.72 -5.71 -11.10
N ALA A 577 -1.36 -6.74 -10.56
CA ALA A 577 -2.56 -7.33 -11.14
C ALA A 577 -3.81 -6.48 -10.89
N ASP A 578 -3.77 -5.64 -9.84
CA ASP A 578 -4.84 -4.73 -9.46
C ASP A 578 -4.29 -3.31 -9.37
N ASN A 579 -4.64 -2.49 -10.36
CA ASN A 579 -4.14 -1.14 -10.50
C ASN A 579 -4.98 -0.08 -9.80
N ARG A 580 -6.11 -0.44 -9.16
CA ARG A 580 -7.02 0.52 -8.48
C ARG A 580 -6.26 1.44 -7.52
N PHE A 581 -5.30 0.89 -6.79
CA PHE A 581 -4.55 1.65 -5.80
C PHE A 581 -3.31 2.37 -6.35
N THR A 582 -2.98 2.27 -7.63
CA THR A 582 -1.83 2.98 -8.24
C THR A 582 -2.03 4.50 -8.19
N PRO A 583 -1.14 5.28 -7.54
CA PRO A 583 -1.30 6.73 -7.43
C PRO A 583 -1.12 7.42 -8.79
N ASP A 584 -1.71 8.60 -8.91
CA ASP A 584 -1.57 9.42 -10.10
C ASP A 584 -0.11 9.87 -10.30
N GLY A 585 0.29 10.00 -11.55
CA GLY A 585 1.69 10.23 -11.90
C GLY A 585 2.60 9.00 -11.74
N VAL A 586 2.05 7.84 -11.37
CA VAL A 586 2.71 6.53 -11.47
C VAL A 586 2.03 5.73 -12.59
N THR A 587 2.82 5.15 -13.49
CA THR A 587 2.28 4.38 -14.61
C THR A 587 1.94 2.95 -14.17
N PRO A 588 0.67 2.53 -14.19
CA PRO A 588 0.29 1.16 -13.85
C PRO A 588 0.62 0.20 -15.00
N ILE A 589 1.32 -0.88 -14.69
CA ILE A 589 1.61 -1.98 -15.62
C ILE A 589 0.90 -3.22 -15.12
N ALA A 590 -0.05 -3.72 -15.92
CA ALA A 590 -0.81 -4.91 -15.57
C ALA A 590 0.09 -6.15 -15.56
N THR A 591 0.13 -6.86 -14.44
CA THR A 591 0.72 -8.20 -14.33
C THR A 591 -0.39 -9.24 -14.32
N ALA A 592 -0.23 -10.32 -15.07
CA ALA A 592 -1.15 -11.45 -15.02
C ALA A 592 -0.86 -12.27 -13.76
N SER A 593 -1.90 -12.50 -12.96
CA SER A 593 -1.88 -13.49 -11.88
C SER A 593 -1.94 -14.89 -12.47
N SER A 594 -0.87 -15.35 -13.12
CA SER A 594 -0.82 -16.72 -13.65
C SER A 594 0.41 -17.47 -13.18
N ALA A 595 0.17 -18.64 -12.58
CA ALA A 595 1.23 -19.58 -12.20
C ALA A 595 1.99 -20.17 -13.41
N SER A 596 1.50 -19.97 -14.64
CA SER A 596 2.12 -20.47 -15.87
C SER A 596 3.22 -19.56 -16.42
N ASP A 597 3.29 -18.29 -16.01
CA ASP A 597 4.22 -17.31 -16.57
C ASP A 597 5.14 -16.68 -15.53
N ARG A 598 6.02 -17.51 -14.97
CA ARG A 598 6.96 -17.20 -13.88
C ARG A 598 7.94 -16.06 -14.14
N LEU A 599 8.07 -15.59 -15.39
CA LEU A 599 9.04 -14.56 -15.79
C LEU A 599 8.37 -13.35 -16.42
N GLN A 600 7.05 -13.22 -16.29
CA GLN A 600 6.33 -12.09 -16.85
C GLN A 600 6.87 -10.77 -16.29
N THR A 601 7.04 -10.66 -14.97
CA THR A 601 7.64 -9.50 -14.31
C THR A 601 9.01 -9.17 -14.90
N VAL A 602 9.88 -10.16 -15.08
CA VAL A 602 11.21 -9.95 -15.68
C VAL A 602 11.11 -9.38 -17.09
N ARG A 603 10.15 -9.84 -17.90
CA ARG A 603 9.93 -9.34 -19.26
C ARG A 603 9.37 -7.93 -19.25
N LEU A 604 8.39 -7.65 -18.40
CA LEU A 604 7.82 -6.31 -18.23
C LEU A 604 8.86 -5.30 -17.74
N LEU A 605 9.66 -5.65 -16.72
CA LEU A 605 10.75 -4.77 -16.25
C LEU A 605 11.77 -4.47 -17.36
N LYS A 606 12.01 -5.40 -18.29
CA LYS A 606 12.88 -5.19 -19.46
C LYS A 606 12.21 -4.35 -20.54
N GLU A 607 10.96 -4.64 -20.86
CA GLU A 607 10.15 -3.95 -21.87
C GLU A 607 9.99 -2.46 -21.54
N TYR A 608 9.70 -2.16 -20.28
CA TYR A 608 9.60 -0.79 -19.78
C TYR A 608 10.95 -0.18 -19.40
N GLU A 609 12.04 -0.93 -19.53
CA GLU A 609 13.42 -0.51 -19.25
C GLU A 609 13.60 0.06 -17.84
N VAL A 610 13.04 -0.59 -16.82
CA VAL A 610 13.10 -0.13 -15.42
C VAL A 610 14.53 -0.14 -14.90
N ASP A 611 15.03 1.00 -14.42
CA ASP A 611 16.40 1.18 -13.91
C ASP A 611 16.54 0.75 -12.46
N ILE A 612 15.54 1.08 -11.64
CA ILE A 612 15.53 0.80 -10.21
C ILE A 612 14.21 0.09 -9.86
N VAL A 613 14.28 -0.97 -9.05
CA VAL A 613 13.12 -1.54 -8.38
C VAL A 613 13.21 -1.24 -6.89
N LEU A 614 12.16 -0.64 -6.35
CA LEU A 614 12.00 -0.36 -4.93
C LEU A 614 11.43 -1.60 -4.24
N VAL A 615 12.21 -2.24 -3.38
CA VAL A 615 11.80 -3.41 -2.60
C VAL A 615 11.84 -3.02 -1.13
N LEU A 616 10.77 -2.35 -0.69
CA LEU A 616 10.71 -1.57 0.54
C LEU A 616 10.08 -2.33 1.71
N SER A 617 10.14 -3.65 1.71
CA SER A 617 9.63 -4.47 2.81
C SER A 617 10.28 -4.04 4.14
N PRO A 618 9.50 -3.58 5.13
CA PRO A 618 10.03 -3.14 6.42
C PRO A 618 10.38 -4.30 7.36
N TRP A 619 10.25 -5.54 6.87
CA TRP A 619 10.46 -6.78 7.60
C TRP A 619 11.41 -7.71 6.83
N PRO A 620 12.05 -8.66 7.52
CA PRO A 620 13.07 -9.48 6.90
C PRO A 620 12.46 -10.57 6.01
N GLU A 621 12.22 -10.25 4.73
CA GLU A 621 11.72 -11.24 3.77
C GLU A 621 12.61 -12.49 3.77
N THR A 622 11.99 -13.65 3.94
CA THR A 622 12.67 -14.95 3.94
C THR A 622 13.28 -15.24 2.57
N PHE A 623 12.53 -14.93 1.51
CA PHE A 623 12.95 -14.96 0.12
C PHE A 623 12.12 -13.97 -0.70
N SER A 624 12.77 -13.12 -1.52
CA SER A 624 12.06 -12.14 -2.34
C SER A 624 12.19 -12.47 -3.82
N TYR A 625 11.11 -12.98 -4.44
CA TYR A 625 11.06 -13.19 -5.88
C TYR A 625 11.27 -11.87 -6.64
N VAL A 626 10.64 -10.77 -6.18
CA VAL A 626 10.76 -9.44 -6.78
C VAL A 626 12.22 -8.98 -6.85
N ALA A 627 13.00 -9.16 -5.78
CA ALA A 627 14.42 -8.83 -5.80
C ALA A 627 15.20 -9.65 -6.84
N HIS A 628 14.91 -10.95 -6.97
CA HIS A 628 15.54 -11.78 -7.99
C HIS A 628 15.11 -11.37 -9.41
N GLU A 629 13.83 -11.05 -9.61
CA GLU A 629 13.28 -10.61 -10.89
C GLU A 629 13.90 -9.27 -11.34
N ALA A 630 14.10 -8.34 -10.40
CA ALA A 630 14.83 -7.09 -10.64
C ALA A 630 16.28 -7.36 -11.10
N ILE A 631 16.98 -8.28 -10.45
CA ILE A 631 18.35 -8.65 -10.87
C ILE A 631 18.36 -9.31 -12.26
N LEU A 632 17.39 -10.18 -12.56
CA LEU A 632 17.26 -10.83 -13.86
C LEU A 632 16.88 -9.85 -14.99
N SER A 633 16.16 -8.77 -14.66
CA SER A 633 15.91 -7.65 -15.58
C SER A 633 17.13 -6.73 -15.72
N GLY A 634 18.01 -6.75 -14.71
CA GLY A 634 19.18 -5.90 -14.54
C GLY A 634 18.84 -4.48 -14.10
N ALA A 635 17.74 -4.34 -13.38
CA ALA A 635 17.47 -3.17 -12.55
C ALA A 635 18.30 -3.25 -11.26
N GLY A 636 18.67 -2.09 -10.72
CA GLY A 636 19.21 -1.97 -9.37
C GLY A 636 18.11 -2.09 -8.33
N ILE A 637 18.46 -2.53 -7.13
CA ILE A 637 17.53 -2.61 -5.99
C ILE A 637 17.80 -1.46 -5.02
N LEU A 638 16.76 -0.78 -4.56
CA LEU A 638 16.79 0.00 -3.32
C LEU A 638 15.87 -0.65 -2.29
N CYS A 639 16.36 -0.86 -1.08
CA CYS A 639 15.64 -1.57 -0.04
C CYS A 639 16.02 -1.11 1.37
N PHE A 640 15.19 -1.43 2.36
CA PHE A 640 15.53 -1.19 3.76
C PHE A 640 16.55 -2.18 4.33
N LYS A 641 17.33 -1.76 5.32
CA LYS A 641 18.31 -2.61 6.03
C LYS A 641 17.71 -3.88 6.63
N ASN A 642 16.50 -3.79 7.14
CA ASN A 642 15.83 -4.92 7.80
C ASN A 642 15.07 -5.83 6.82
N SER A 643 15.22 -5.64 5.50
CA SER A 643 14.48 -6.39 4.47
C SER A 643 14.97 -7.84 4.22
N GLY A 644 15.89 -8.34 5.04
CA GLY A 644 16.26 -9.77 5.06
C GLY A 644 17.00 -10.21 3.79
N ASN A 645 16.42 -11.17 3.06
CA ASN A 645 16.99 -11.66 1.81
C ASN A 645 17.25 -10.55 0.78
N VAL A 646 16.40 -9.52 0.76
CA VAL A 646 16.54 -8.38 -0.16
C VAL A 646 17.80 -7.58 0.17
N ALA A 647 18.00 -7.17 1.43
CA ALA A 647 19.20 -6.49 1.87
C ALA A 647 20.48 -7.32 1.64
N ALA A 648 20.39 -8.64 1.84
CA ALA A 648 21.50 -9.56 1.57
C ALA A 648 21.89 -9.56 0.08
N LEU A 649 20.91 -9.54 -0.84
CA LEU A 649 21.16 -9.42 -2.28
C LEU A 649 21.71 -8.03 -2.64
N ALA A 650 21.14 -6.95 -2.09
CA ALA A 650 21.63 -5.60 -2.33
C ALA A 650 23.12 -5.46 -1.96
N ASN A 651 23.52 -5.98 -0.79
CA ASN A 651 24.90 -6.00 -0.31
C ASN A 651 25.87 -6.87 -1.14
N GLN A 652 25.36 -7.76 -2.01
CA GLN A 652 26.18 -8.49 -2.98
C GLN A 652 26.50 -7.67 -4.24
N GLY A 653 26.17 -6.37 -4.24
CA GLY A 653 26.42 -5.44 -5.34
C GLY A 653 25.25 -5.31 -6.32
N PHE A 654 24.08 -5.84 -5.99
CA PHE A 654 22.87 -5.71 -6.81
C PHE A 654 22.01 -4.49 -6.45
N GLY A 655 22.33 -3.80 -5.35
CA GLY A 655 21.49 -2.75 -4.80
C GLY A 655 22.21 -1.79 -3.86
N ARG A 656 21.44 -0.87 -3.28
CA ARG A 656 21.82 -0.11 -2.08
C ARG A 656 20.81 -0.38 -0.97
N VAL A 657 21.33 -0.42 0.25
CA VAL A 657 20.56 -0.61 1.47
C VAL A 657 20.44 0.74 2.17
N CYS A 658 19.23 1.11 2.57
CA CYS A 658 18.94 2.33 3.30
C CYS A 658 18.34 2.03 4.68
N ASP A 659 18.59 2.88 5.66
CA ASP A 659 18.05 2.78 7.02
C ASP A 659 16.66 3.41 7.14
N SER A 660 16.33 4.40 6.31
CA SER A 660 15.05 5.13 6.38
C SER A 660 14.56 5.67 5.04
N VAL A 661 13.32 6.19 5.02
CA VAL A 661 12.74 6.86 3.84
C VAL A 661 13.54 8.12 3.48
N GLU A 662 14.04 8.87 4.46
CA GLU A 662 14.86 10.06 4.23
C GLU A 662 16.18 9.70 3.53
N GLU A 663 16.78 8.56 3.86
CA GLU A 663 17.96 8.09 3.14
C GLU A 663 17.61 7.63 1.72
N LEU A 664 16.46 6.97 1.51
CA LEU A 664 15.97 6.66 0.16
C LEU A 664 15.79 7.93 -0.67
N LYS A 665 15.20 9.00 -0.10
CA LYS A 665 15.06 10.29 -0.78
C LYS A 665 16.42 10.87 -1.16
N LYS A 666 17.39 10.88 -0.23
CA LYS A 666 18.75 11.35 -0.51
C LYS A 666 19.39 10.56 -1.66
N VAL A 667 19.24 9.24 -1.68
CA VAL A 667 19.78 8.39 -2.75
C VAL A 667 19.13 8.69 -4.10
N LEU A 668 17.81 8.89 -4.15
CA LEU A 668 17.09 9.19 -5.39
C LEU A 668 17.41 10.61 -5.92
N LEU A 669 17.69 11.56 -5.03
CA LEU A 669 18.09 12.93 -5.40
C LEU A 669 19.61 13.07 -5.68
N ASP A 670 20.40 12.05 -5.39
CA ASP A 670 21.86 12.09 -5.53
C ASP A 670 22.28 12.17 -7.00
N PRO A 671 22.99 13.22 -7.44
CA PRO A 671 23.48 13.34 -8.82
C PRO A 671 24.38 12.16 -9.26
N SER A 672 25.02 11.46 -8.32
CA SER A 672 25.87 10.29 -8.57
C SER A 672 25.09 8.97 -8.74
N LEU A 673 23.75 8.99 -8.62
CA LEU A 673 22.91 7.80 -8.78
C LEU A 673 23.17 7.08 -10.12
N GLY A 674 23.38 7.84 -11.20
CA GLY A 674 23.72 7.29 -12.50
C GLY A 674 25.04 6.52 -12.51
N ASP A 675 26.05 6.96 -11.77
CA ASP A 675 27.33 6.26 -11.72
C ASP A 675 27.23 4.93 -10.95
N TRP A 676 26.39 4.89 -9.92
CA TRP A 676 26.04 3.65 -9.25
C TRP A 676 25.30 2.67 -10.17
N LEU A 677 24.31 3.14 -10.93
CA LEU A 677 23.59 2.30 -11.88
C LEU A 677 24.52 1.71 -12.97
N LYS A 678 25.53 2.47 -13.42
CA LYS A 678 26.57 1.97 -14.34
C LYS A 678 27.48 0.93 -13.68
N ALA A 679 27.72 1.04 -12.38
CA ALA A 679 28.57 0.13 -11.63
C ALA A 679 27.90 -1.22 -11.30
N LEU A 680 26.58 -1.34 -11.47
CA LEU A 680 25.86 -2.60 -11.29
C LEU A 680 26.46 -3.73 -12.17
N PRO A 681 26.34 -5.01 -11.74
CA PRO A 681 26.88 -6.15 -12.49
C PRO A 681 26.44 -6.19 -13.97
N GLN A 682 27.37 -5.89 -14.88
CA GLN A 682 27.14 -5.87 -16.34
C GLN A 682 27.15 -7.30 -16.96
N ARG A 683 26.48 -8.24 -16.32
CA ARG A 683 26.32 -9.62 -16.80
C ARG A 683 24.84 -10.01 -16.80
N ARG A 684 24.45 -10.87 -17.74
CA ARG A 684 23.14 -11.52 -17.68
C ARG A 684 23.17 -12.56 -16.58
N PHE A 685 22.12 -12.61 -15.78
CA PHE A 685 21.88 -13.70 -14.86
C PHE A 685 20.79 -14.61 -15.42
N LEU A 686 20.94 -15.89 -15.15
CA LEU A 686 19.89 -16.88 -15.30
C LEU A 686 19.46 -17.30 -13.89
N PHE A 687 18.26 -17.84 -13.75
CA PHE A 687 17.86 -18.51 -12.51
C PHE A 687 17.93 -20.01 -12.72
N ARG A 688 18.26 -20.72 -11.65
CA ARG A 688 18.08 -22.16 -11.54
C ARG A 688 17.16 -22.41 -10.35
N HIS A 689 16.11 -23.20 -10.55
CA HIS A 689 15.32 -23.73 -9.44
C HIS A 689 16.20 -24.71 -8.65
N GLU A 690 16.40 -24.43 -7.36
CA GLU A 690 17.22 -25.30 -6.49
C GLU A 690 16.38 -26.10 -5.51
N ALA A 691 15.27 -25.55 -5.05
CA ALA A 691 14.55 -26.16 -3.94
C ALA A 691 13.85 -27.49 -4.27
N SER A 692 13.50 -27.71 -5.53
CA SER A 692 13.01 -29.01 -6.02
C SER A 692 14.12 -30.03 -6.31
N ALA A 693 15.30 -29.56 -6.73
CA ALA A 693 16.50 -30.39 -6.78
C ALA A 693 16.98 -30.75 -5.37
N ALA A 694 16.70 -29.93 -4.35
CA ALA A 694 16.94 -30.27 -2.97
C ALA A 694 15.98 -31.34 -2.47
N SER A 695 14.66 -31.16 -2.60
CA SER A 695 13.64 -32.17 -2.27
C SER A 695 13.90 -33.50 -3.01
N ALA A 696 14.31 -33.45 -4.28
CA ALA A 696 14.75 -34.62 -5.05
C ALA A 696 16.12 -35.18 -4.61
N SER A 697 17.11 -34.34 -4.27
CA SER A 697 18.40 -34.80 -3.72
C SER A 697 18.25 -35.49 -2.36
N PHE A 698 17.22 -35.11 -1.59
CA PHE A 698 16.84 -35.83 -0.38
C PHE A 698 16.22 -37.20 -0.71
N LEU A 699 15.69 -37.45 -1.92
CA LEU A 699 15.37 -38.80 -2.39
C LEU A 699 16.63 -39.56 -2.86
N GLU A 700 17.54 -38.91 -3.59
CA GLU A 700 18.75 -39.55 -4.16
C GLU A 700 19.80 -39.93 -3.11
N ALA A 701 19.88 -39.21 -1.98
CA ALA A 701 20.77 -39.59 -0.87
C ALA A 701 20.36 -40.92 -0.17
N SER A 702 19.24 -41.52 -0.57
CA SER A 702 18.80 -42.86 -0.17
C SER A 702 19.05 -43.94 -1.24
N SER A 703 19.50 -43.56 -2.44
CA SER A 703 19.73 -44.47 -3.56
C SER A 703 21.21 -44.74 -3.81
N THR A 704 21.90 -45.32 -2.82
CA THR A 704 23.16 -46.05 -3.08
C THR A 704 22.90 -47.46 -3.64
N SER A 705 21.68 -47.78 -4.10
CA SER A 705 21.36 -49.11 -4.64
C SER A 705 20.44 -49.18 -5.86
N LEU A 706 20.17 -48.07 -6.57
CA LEU A 706 19.39 -48.11 -7.81
C LEU A 706 20.12 -47.38 -8.95
N MET A 707 21.30 -47.91 -9.31
CA MET A 707 21.70 -47.89 -10.71
C MET A 707 20.76 -48.80 -11.48
N VAL A 708 19.87 -48.22 -12.28
CA VAL A 708 19.30 -48.94 -13.43
C VAL A 708 19.80 -48.23 -14.68
N ARG A 709 20.64 -48.97 -15.40
CA ARG A 709 21.10 -48.69 -16.77
C ARG A 709 19.90 -48.54 -17.70
N GLY A 710 19.98 -47.59 -18.64
CA GLY A 710 19.05 -47.42 -19.74
C GLY A 710 19.14 -46.03 -20.32
#